data_AF-A0A9N7L0A5-F1
#
_entry.id   AF-A0A9N7L0A5-F1
#
_cell.length_a   1.000
_cell.length_b   1.000
_cell.length_c   1.000
_cell.angle_alpha   90.00
_cell.angle_beta   90.00
_cell.angle_gamma   90.00
#
_symmetry.space_group_name_H-M   'P 1'
#
loop_
_entity.id
_entity.type
_entity.pdbx_description
1 polymer ?
#
loop_
_entity_poly.entity_id
_entity_poly.type
_entity_poly.pdbx_seq_one_letter_code
_entity_poly.pdbx_strand_id
1 'polypeptide(L)'
;MCLRVIAVGAIITILTFGGLCPAFAQLPVNPDVARAEAVGFEARHLQEAGKNPAGLEVTLRQPEGRTQFHMGEIIPFDEVFSSQVKGKYRLNPGGEDSVVVDRERDAPDVGSVNYDLGQITVINGAGPQWRDLESAPVTTSLRLNVSRRFDQPGSYRIYTKTWRAQNRKASGVEAFLGGSMTAVSNIVQIEILPDDPSWSAQMLAKALATFQRTGRDMAADPREADTLEYLDTPTSVQAIIDHYGAFTMMDSWNSPWYFAGRQGLMRSRRTADDAAWMQAKIADPQFPIMPFFIADLSWVQTRAAYPAPMTSWPSADRARQSAWNQEMKARTAKRAAFLIQNLKLLSAALSHKRSDALVHSAFTLAAKGTGLPISPATQKAAAPILISHFDTLAPDEQSALLDDFSWPAIRSPRMLPVLRRLYESPHVRSQGAMAVFEARQPRTLALRRIWELSPAEGRRLILAEIARPNPRIEMDLMASLPDATLPSVEHKLAANLLVNGDPSANAFLIQRYGARAILPQIQAFYTHNPGPWVCSLQAPLLAYFLRVAPKFGAAEVRKALWDRKDTDCYLTLFTEIAKLRPSPSMAPDLQKIAIASLADQNPSVASDAARALGAYGSPAAKDALWRRLRQLHAQRPTPAVKTSQAAVAQAIANSAAWLTDQTALDEILRLCPIAHSLNDLGIYTVDQGKHACLYMDVVTEDKHREQWRVGPCSLTSRTALQHKLAQYPRGTAFTLRNDATLSEPQAIDSALGDIKAFLKQRGMSLNLDQ
;
A
#
# COMPACT_ATOMS: atom_id res chain seq x y z
N MET A 1 43.70 -28.67 14.87
CA MET A 1 44.51 -28.50 16.10
C MET A 1 43.64 -28.85 17.28
N CYS A 2 44.05 -29.89 18.00
CA CYS A 2 43.44 -30.44 19.21
C CYS A 2 43.56 -29.47 20.39
N LEU A 3 42.59 -29.44 21.31
CA LEU A 3 42.71 -30.13 22.60
C LEU A 3 41.40 -30.07 23.42
N ARG A 4 41.19 -31.14 24.17
CA ARG A 4 40.09 -31.47 25.09
C ARG A 4 40.39 -31.02 26.52
N VAL A 5 39.35 -30.80 27.33
CA VAL A 5 39.23 -31.10 28.79
C VAL A 5 37.73 -31.37 29.06
N ILE A 6 37.22 -32.61 29.20
CA ILE A 6 37.01 -33.48 30.41
C ILE A 6 36.22 -32.74 31.52
N ALA A 7 34.90 -32.91 31.69
CA ALA A 7 34.08 -34.02 32.23
C ALA A 7 33.89 -34.03 33.77
N VAL A 8 32.74 -34.59 34.19
CA VAL A 8 32.19 -34.86 35.55
C VAL A 8 31.30 -33.73 36.11
N GLY A 9 30.02 -33.87 36.48
CA GLY A 9 29.13 -35.02 36.64
C GLY A 9 28.41 -34.93 38.00
N ALA A 10 27.07 -34.84 38.04
CA ALA A 10 26.23 -35.36 39.13
C ALA A 10 24.74 -35.27 38.80
N ILE A 11 24.07 -36.40 38.99
CA ILE A 11 22.64 -36.71 38.90
C ILE A 11 22.01 -36.49 40.28
N ILE A 12 20.86 -35.82 40.39
CA ILE A 12 19.81 -36.17 41.37
C ILE A 12 18.43 -35.98 40.71
N THR A 13 17.66 -37.05 40.76
CA THR A 13 16.26 -37.17 40.31
C THR A 13 15.38 -37.31 41.58
N ILE A 14 14.10 -36.91 41.48
CA ILE A 14 12.89 -37.52 42.09
C ILE A 14 12.04 -36.70 43.12
N LEU A 15 10.81 -36.39 42.66
CA LEU A 15 9.45 -36.36 43.28
C LEU A 15 8.89 -35.18 44.12
N THR A 16 7.93 -34.49 43.49
CA THR A 16 6.53 -34.15 43.89
C THR A 16 6.09 -34.13 45.37
N PHE A 17 5.58 -32.97 45.78
CA PHE A 17 4.30 -32.67 46.49
C PHE A 17 4.11 -31.14 46.30
N GLY A 18 2.99 -30.56 45.86
CA GLY A 18 1.62 -30.73 46.31
C GLY A 18 1.22 -29.54 47.19
N GLY A 19 0.56 -28.53 46.59
CA GLY A 19 -0.33 -27.58 47.29
C GLY A 19 0.30 -26.41 48.05
N LEU A 20 0.13 -25.20 47.52
CA LEU A 20 -0.52 -24.04 48.15
C LEU A 20 -0.05 -22.75 47.46
N CYS A 21 -1.01 -22.11 46.82
CA CYS A 21 -0.96 -20.76 46.31
C CYS A 21 -0.76 -19.79 47.49
N PRO A 22 0.24 -18.88 47.48
CA PRO A 22 0.09 -17.62 48.17
C PRO A 22 -0.36 -16.58 47.14
N ALA A 23 -1.50 -15.96 47.44
CA ALA A 23 -1.90 -14.70 46.86
C ALA A 23 -0.70 -13.74 46.83
N PHE A 24 -0.35 -13.23 45.65
CA PHE A 24 0.51 -12.07 45.52
C PHE A 24 -0.25 -10.85 46.08
N ALA A 25 -0.17 -10.66 47.39
CA ALA A 25 -0.45 -9.37 47.99
C ALA A 25 0.66 -8.41 47.51
N GLN A 26 0.24 -7.30 46.88
CA GLN A 26 1.12 -6.19 46.54
C GLN A 26 1.86 -5.76 47.80
N LEU A 27 3.19 -5.85 47.79
CA LEU A 27 4.01 -5.20 48.79
C LEU A 27 3.76 -3.69 48.69
N PRO A 28 3.48 -2.98 49.80
CA PRO A 28 3.36 -1.53 49.76
C PRO A 28 4.68 -0.93 49.25
N VAL A 29 4.58 -0.03 48.27
CA VAL A 29 5.71 0.72 47.73
C VAL A 29 6.41 1.42 48.90
N ASN A 30 7.73 1.21 49.04
CA ASN A 30 8.52 1.87 50.06
C ASN A 30 8.38 3.40 49.88
N PRO A 31 7.86 4.14 50.88
CA PRO A 31 7.62 5.57 50.77
C PRO A 31 8.87 6.39 50.43
N ASP A 32 10.07 5.90 50.74
CA ASP A 32 11.33 6.56 50.39
C ASP A 32 11.63 6.47 48.87
N VAL A 33 11.22 5.38 48.20
CA VAL A 33 11.37 5.22 46.75
C VAL A 33 10.38 6.12 46.02
N ALA A 34 9.11 6.15 46.47
CA ALA A 34 8.09 7.03 45.89
C ALA A 34 8.47 8.52 46.05
N ARG A 35 9.08 8.89 47.17
CA ARG A 35 9.55 10.26 47.42
C ARG A 35 10.77 10.63 46.56
N ALA A 36 11.70 9.69 46.34
CA ALA A 36 12.84 9.91 45.45
C ALA A 36 12.43 10.00 43.97
N GLU A 37 11.50 9.16 43.51
CA GLU A 37 10.90 9.25 42.16
C GLU A 37 10.15 10.58 41.98
N ALA A 38 9.44 11.05 43.01
CA ALA A 38 8.72 12.32 42.95
C ALA A 38 9.65 13.54 42.82
N VAL A 39 10.78 13.56 43.54
CA VAL A 39 11.81 14.60 43.40
C VAL A 39 12.48 14.54 42.02
N GLY A 40 12.71 13.33 41.49
CA GLY A 40 13.24 13.15 40.14
C GLY A 40 12.30 13.63 39.04
N PHE A 41 10.98 13.42 39.18
CA PHE A 41 9.98 13.83 38.20
C PHE A 41 9.88 15.35 38.06
N GLU A 42 9.77 16.09 39.17
CA GLU A 42 9.66 17.55 39.16
C GLU A 42 10.96 18.20 38.68
N ALA A 43 12.12 17.69 39.10
CA ALA A 43 13.40 18.17 38.61
C ALA A 43 13.56 17.98 37.10
N ARG A 44 13.11 16.83 36.57
CA ARG A 44 13.08 16.56 35.13
C ARG A 44 12.14 17.51 34.39
N HIS A 45 10.93 17.71 34.91
CA HIS A 45 9.97 18.66 34.34
C HIS A 45 10.55 20.07 34.28
N LEU A 46 11.10 20.58 35.38
CA LEU A 46 11.72 21.91 35.43
C LEU A 46 12.86 22.05 34.43
N GLN A 47 13.72 21.03 34.30
CA GLN A 47 14.82 21.03 33.34
C GLN A 47 14.34 21.10 31.90
N GLU A 48 13.26 20.40 31.57
CA GLU A 48 12.74 20.32 30.20
C GLU A 48 11.86 21.52 29.86
N ALA A 49 10.99 21.96 30.77
CA ALA A 49 10.19 23.18 30.63
C ALA A 49 11.07 24.43 30.55
N GLY A 50 12.22 24.45 31.22
CA GLY A 50 13.22 25.52 31.07
C GLY A 50 13.83 25.64 29.66
N LYS A 51 13.64 24.63 28.80
CA LYS A 51 14.05 24.66 27.39
C LYS A 51 12.92 25.05 26.45
N ASN A 52 11.76 25.43 26.97
CA ASN A 52 10.62 25.82 26.14
C ASN A 52 10.99 26.99 25.23
N PRO A 53 10.50 27.00 23.98
CA PRO A 53 10.79 28.07 23.04
C PRO A 53 10.29 29.43 23.56
N ALA A 54 11.13 30.45 23.47
CA ALA A 54 10.80 31.79 23.97
C ALA A 54 9.51 32.33 23.34
N GLY A 55 8.55 32.70 24.19
CA GLY A 55 7.25 33.25 23.81
C GLY A 55 6.25 32.24 23.23
N LEU A 56 6.50 30.94 23.39
CA LEU A 56 5.52 29.87 23.19
C LEU A 56 5.09 29.34 24.55
N GLU A 57 3.78 29.29 24.79
CA GLU A 57 3.20 28.68 25.98
C GLU A 57 2.40 27.45 25.57
N VAL A 58 2.59 26.37 26.33
CA VAL A 58 1.81 25.13 26.20
C VAL A 58 1.27 24.79 27.57
N THR A 59 -0.04 24.62 27.67
CA THR A 59 -0.73 24.29 28.92
C THR A 59 -1.57 23.05 28.74
N LEU A 60 -1.45 22.12 29.67
CA LEU A 60 -2.25 20.91 29.78
C LEU A 60 -3.36 21.16 30.81
N ARG A 61 -4.62 20.85 30.46
CA ARG A 61 -5.77 20.98 31.37
C ARG A 61 -6.74 19.80 31.20
N GLN A 62 -7.46 19.47 32.27
CA GLN A 62 -8.61 18.57 32.18
C GLN A 62 -9.86 19.33 31.73
N PRO A 63 -10.57 18.87 30.69
CA PRO A 63 -11.89 19.37 30.36
C PRO A 63 -12.81 19.28 31.58
N GLU A 64 -13.62 20.31 31.79
CA GLU A 64 -14.66 20.36 32.83
C GLU A 64 -14.14 20.22 34.29
N GLY A 65 -12.82 20.30 34.50
CA GLY A 65 -12.20 20.19 35.83
C GLY A 65 -12.23 18.79 36.44
N ARG A 66 -12.56 17.77 35.66
CA ARG A 66 -12.63 16.39 36.14
C ARG A 66 -11.24 15.79 36.34
N THR A 67 -10.96 15.29 37.54
CA THR A 67 -9.64 14.74 37.92
C THR A 67 -9.67 13.26 38.31
N GLN A 68 -10.85 12.67 38.50
CA GLN A 68 -11.04 11.28 38.92
C GLN A 68 -11.61 10.42 37.77
N PHE A 69 -10.97 9.29 37.51
CA PHE A 69 -11.30 8.38 36.41
C PHE A 69 -11.25 6.92 36.88
N HIS A 70 -12.12 6.07 36.34
CA HIS A 70 -12.06 4.62 36.57
C HIS A 70 -10.95 3.97 35.74
N MET A 71 -10.48 2.79 36.15
CA MET A 71 -9.57 1.99 35.33
C MET A 71 -10.21 1.67 33.98
N GLY A 72 -9.46 1.87 32.88
CA GLY A 72 -9.96 1.66 31.51
C GLY A 72 -10.90 2.75 30.99
N GLU A 73 -11.20 3.78 31.78
CA GLU A 73 -11.95 4.94 31.33
C GLU A 73 -11.16 5.79 30.35
N ILE A 74 -11.84 6.39 29.37
CA ILE A 74 -11.25 7.41 28.49
C ILE A 74 -10.95 8.66 29.32
N ILE A 75 -9.68 9.09 29.33
CA ILE A 75 -9.19 10.25 30.06
C ILE A 75 -8.93 11.37 29.04
N PRO A 76 -9.87 12.30 28.85
CA PRO A 76 -9.69 13.42 27.94
C PRO A 76 -8.76 14.48 28.55
N PHE A 77 -7.97 15.14 27.70
CA PHE A 77 -7.18 16.30 28.08
C PHE A 77 -7.15 17.32 26.95
N ASP A 78 -7.00 18.59 27.31
CA ASP A 78 -6.80 19.67 26.36
C ASP A 78 -5.35 20.16 26.45
N GLU A 79 -4.67 20.21 25.31
CA GLU A 79 -3.47 21.01 25.15
C GLU A 79 -3.82 22.37 24.57
N VAL A 80 -3.40 23.42 25.26
CA VAL A 80 -3.66 24.81 24.91
C VAL A 80 -2.35 25.48 24.54
N PHE A 81 -2.29 26.00 23.31
CA PHE A 81 -1.12 26.63 22.73
C PHE A 81 -1.37 28.12 22.55
N SER A 82 -0.44 28.96 22.99
CA SER A 82 -0.46 30.40 22.67
C SER A 82 0.94 30.88 22.34
N SER A 83 1.03 31.99 21.61
CA SER A 83 2.31 32.66 21.41
C SER A 83 2.22 34.16 21.63
N GLN A 84 3.16 34.66 22.44
CA GLN A 84 3.37 36.09 22.62
C GLN A 84 4.16 36.72 21.46
N VAL A 85 4.66 35.91 20.51
CA VAL A 85 5.48 36.39 19.38
C VAL A 85 4.75 36.12 18.07
N LYS A 86 4.04 37.14 17.59
CA LYS A 86 3.21 37.08 16.39
C LYS A 86 3.98 36.55 15.18
N GLY A 87 3.42 35.57 14.49
CA GLY A 87 3.94 35.03 13.23
C GLY A 87 5.21 34.20 13.35
N LYS A 88 5.68 33.88 14.57
CA LYS A 88 6.87 33.06 14.79
C LYS A 88 6.56 31.56 14.76
N TYR A 89 5.42 31.15 15.31
CA TYR A 89 5.07 29.74 15.45
C TYR A 89 3.76 29.40 14.74
N ARG A 90 3.65 28.13 14.33
CA ARG A 90 2.44 27.52 13.78
C ARG A 90 2.22 26.14 14.42
N LEU A 91 0.97 25.71 14.52
CA LEU A 91 0.53 24.46 15.10
C LEU A 91 0.10 23.48 13.99
N ASN A 92 0.57 22.24 14.06
CA ASN A 92 -0.02 21.11 13.36
C ASN A 92 -0.78 20.23 14.36
N PRO A 93 -2.13 20.21 14.33
CA PRO A 93 -2.93 19.37 15.23
C PRO A 93 -2.80 17.86 14.91
N GLY A 94 -2.08 17.47 13.85
CA GLY A 94 -1.72 16.08 13.59
C GLY A 94 -0.33 15.66 14.12
N GLY A 95 0.39 16.55 14.82
CA GLY A 95 1.69 16.20 15.42
C GLY A 95 1.57 15.18 16.55
N GLU A 96 2.66 14.47 16.83
CA GLU A 96 2.74 13.51 17.95
C GLU A 96 3.11 14.20 19.27
N ASP A 97 2.75 13.58 20.40
CA ASP A 97 3.16 13.99 21.75
C ASP A 97 3.73 12.79 22.50
N SER A 98 4.67 13.08 23.40
CA SER A 98 5.13 12.14 24.42
C SER A 98 4.54 12.54 25.77
N VAL A 99 3.76 11.65 26.36
CA VAL A 99 3.19 11.83 27.70
C VAL A 99 4.19 11.32 28.73
N VAL A 100 4.56 12.12 29.72
CA VAL A 100 5.41 11.69 30.85
C VAL A 100 4.57 11.58 32.11
N VAL A 101 4.78 10.51 32.87
CA VAL A 101 4.07 10.19 34.11
C VAL A 101 5.08 9.93 35.22
N ASP A 102 4.74 10.28 36.47
CA ASP A 102 5.64 10.07 37.60
C ASP A 102 5.79 8.59 38.01
N ARG A 103 4.77 7.77 37.72
CA ARG A 103 4.74 6.33 38.01
C ARG A 103 4.76 5.50 36.72
N GLU A 104 5.87 5.54 35.97
CA GLU A 104 5.99 4.89 34.64
C GLU A 104 5.69 3.38 34.66
N ARG A 105 6.03 2.67 35.75
CA ARG A 105 5.76 1.22 35.87
C ARG A 105 4.28 0.90 35.99
N ASP A 106 3.52 1.78 36.62
CA ASP A 106 2.08 1.62 36.84
C ASP A 106 1.26 2.18 35.67
N ALA A 107 1.90 2.97 34.81
CA ALA A 107 1.31 3.58 33.62
C ALA A 107 2.18 3.35 32.35
N PRO A 108 2.34 2.09 31.89
CA PRO A 108 3.17 1.75 30.75
C PRO A 108 2.79 2.52 29.47
N ASP A 109 3.81 2.79 28.64
CA ASP A 109 3.65 3.37 27.31
C ASP A 109 3.01 2.34 26.37
N VAL A 110 1.89 2.68 25.74
CA VAL A 110 1.25 1.81 24.75
C VAL A 110 1.76 2.05 23.32
N GLY A 111 2.49 3.13 23.08
CA GLY A 111 3.12 3.42 21.80
C GLY A 111 4.22 2.43 21.44
N SER A 112 4.84 1.78 22.43
CA SER A 112 5.85 0.74 22.17
C SER A 112 5.28 -0.50 21.46
N VAL A 113 3.97 -0.74 21.59
CA VAL A 113 3.26 -1.83 20.90
C VAL A 113 3.30 -1.63 19.37
N ASN A 114 3.36 -0.38 18.88
CA ASN A 114 3.46 -0.11 17.44
C ASN A 114 4.79 -0.63 16.85
N TYR A 115 5.89 -0.57 17.63
CA TYR A 115 7.17 -1.15 17.22
C TYR A 115 7.12 -2.67 17.19
N ASP A 116 6.47 -3.29 18.18
CA ASP A 116 6.22 -4.73 18.15
C ASP A 116 5.47 -5.10 16.87
N LEU A 117 4.44 -4.34 16.48
CA LEU A 117 3.61 -4.58 15.29
C LEU A 117 4.33 -4.36 13.94
N GLY A 118 5.55 -3.79 13.93
CA GLY A 118 6.20 -3.34 12.70
C GLY A 118 5.39 -2.29 11.94
N GLN A 119 4.42 -1.67 12.62
CA GLN A 119 3.65 -0.56 12.07
C GLN A 119 4.53 0.68 12.19
N ILE A 120 5.04 1.13 11.04
CA ILE A 120 5.31 2.55 10.88
C ILE A 120 3.97 3.23 11.17
N THR A 121 3.93 4.17 12.12
CA THR A 121 2.77 5.02 12.34
C THR A 121 2.35 5.53 10.98
N VAL A 122 1.27 4.97 10.43
CA VAL A 122 0.64 5.50 9.23
C VAL A 122 0.20 6.88 9.67
N ILE A 123 0.91 7.90 9.19
CA ILE A 123 0.50 9.27 9.26
C ILE A 123 -0.89 9.28 8.62
N ASN A 124 -1.94 9.23 9.45
CA ASN A 124 -3.30 9.29 8.97
C ASN A 124 -3.41 10.52 8.07
N GLY A 125 -3.77 10.26 6.80
CA GLY A 125 -3.48 11.08 5.63
C GLY A 125 -4.19 12.43 5.53
N ALA A 126 -4.41 13.15 6.61
CA ALA A 126 -4.58 14.59 6.55
C ALA A 126 -3.18 15.21 6.59
N GLY A 127 -2.70 15.72 5.44
CA GLY A 127 -1.50 16.56 5.42
C GLY A 127 -1.59 17.66 6.48
N PRO A 128 -0.44 18.24 6.91
CA PRO A 128 -0.41 19.09 8.09
C PRO A 128 -1.39 20.26 7.98
N GLN A 129 -2.34 20.34 8.92
CA GLN A 129 -3.35 21.41 8.99
C GLN A 129 -2.81 22.58 9.79
N TRP A 130 -1.87 23.32 9.20
CA TRP A 130 -1.18 24.41 9.90
C TRP A 130 -2.12 25.53 10.32
N ARG A 131 -2.02 25.94 11.60
CA ARG A 131 -2.64 27.15 12.14
C ARG A 131 -1.57 28.06 12.73
N ASP A 132 -1.55 29.33 12.36
CA ASP A 132 -0.62 30.28 12.98
C ASP A 132 -0.97 30.45 14.47
N LEU A 133 0.05 30.46 15.34
CA LEU A 133 -0.14 30.73 16.77
C LEU A 133 0.01 32.23 17.03
N GLU A 134 -0.96 32.79 17.73
CA GLU A 134 -0.98 34.16 18.22
C GLU A 134 -1.25 34.17 19.73
N SER A 135 -1.47 35.35 20.32
CA SER A 135 -1.77 35.47 21.75
C SER A 135 -3.10 34.83 22.12
N ALA A 136 -4.03 34.71 21.16
CA ALA A 136 -5.26 33.96 21.34
C ALA A 136 -4.94 32.45 21.41
N PRO A 137 -5.34 31.74 22.48
CA PRO A 137 -5.01 30.34 22.65
C PRO A 137 -5.74 29.44 21.64
N VAL A 138 -5.05 28.42 21.15
CA VAL A 138 -5.58 27.35 20.31
C VAL A 138 -5.58 26.05 21.10
N THR A 139 -6.74 25.39 21.18
CA THR A 139 -6.90 24.13 21.92
C THR A 139 -6.91 22.92 20.99
N THR A 140 -6.20 21.87 21.39
CA THR A 140 -6.27 20.53 20.81
C THR A 140 -6.75 19.56 21.88
N SER A 141 -7.87 18.87 21.64
CA SER A 141 -8.40 17.85 22.55
C SER A 141 -7.85 16.47 22.22
N LEU A 142 -7.35 15.78 23.23
CA LEU A 142 -6.60 14.53 23.13
C LEU A 142 -7.08 13.53 24.18
N ARG A 143 -6.61 12.29 24.08
CA ARG A 143 -6.97 11.17 24.95
C ARG A 143 -5.69 10.56 25.50
N LEU A 144 -5.56 10.51 26.82
CA LEU A 144 -4.34 10.04 27.49
C LEU A 144 -4.08 8.55 27.21
N ASN A 145 -5.16 7.80 27.03
CA ASN A 145 -5.18 6.37 26.77
C ASN A 145 -4.48 5.97 25.46
N VAL A 146 -4.31 6.92 24.53
CA VAL A 146 -3.59 6.70 23.28
C VAL A 146 -2.09 6.49 23.53
N SER A 147 -1.56 7.06 24.62
CA SER A 147 -0.14 7.01 24.97
C SER A 147 0.14 6.20 26.25
N ARG A 148 -0.78 6.17 27.21
CA ARG A 148 -0.58 5.54 28.53
C ARG A 148 -1.73 4.61 28.89
N ARG A 149 -1.43 3.44 29.45
CA ARG A 149 -2.41 2.54 30.08
C ARG A 149 -2.18 2.52 31.58
N PHE A 150 -3.17 2.86 32.39
CA PHE A 150 -3.05 2.91 33.85
C PHE A 150 -3.44 1.57 34.48
N ASP A 151 -2.45 0.82 34.93
CA ASP A 151 -2.62 -0.56 35.41
C ASP A 151 -2.88 -0.66 36.91
N GLN A 152 -2.64 0.41 37.67
CA GLN A 152 -2.85 0.49 39.12
C GLN A 152 -3.70 1.70 39.51
N PRO A 153 -4.54 1.59 40.55
CA PRO A 153 -5.22 2.75 41.11
C PRO A 153 -4.23 3.68 41.84
N GLY A 154 -4.65 4.93 42.01
CA GLY A 154 -3.96 5.95 42.78
C GLY A 154 -3.77 7.27 42.03
N SER A 155 -3.04 8.19 42.68
CA SER A 155 -2.71 9.49 42.11
C SER A 155 -1.52 9.41 41.15
N TYR A 156 -1.61 10.15 40.04
CA TYR A 156 -0.59 10.30 39.01
C TYR A 156 -0.38 11.76 38.68
N ARG A 157 0.88 12.14 38.47
CA ARG A 157 1.26 13.45 37.93
C ARG A 157 1.77 13.31 36.51
N ILE A 158 1.36 14.23 35.64
CA ILE A 158 1.50 14.07 34.19
C ILE A 158 1.88 15.40 33.55
N TYR A 159 2.78 15.37 32.58
CA TYR A 159 2.99 16.46 31.63
C TYR A 159 3.23 15.91 30.24
N THR A 160 3.14 16.75 29.22
CA THR A 160 3.37 16.39 27.82
C THR A 160 4.61 17.08 27.27
N LYS A 161 5.31 16.38 26.37
CA LYS A 161 6.29 16.93 25.45
C LYS A 161 5.70 16.86 24.06
N THR A 162 5.53 18.00 23.40
CA THR A 162 4.82 18.09 22.13
C THR A 162 5.71 18.61 21.01
N TRP A 163 5.53 18.03 19.83
CA TRP A 163 6.13 18.47 18.56
C TRP A 163 5.09 19.14 17.63
N ARG A 164 3.88 19.39 18.14
CA ARG A 164 2.79 20.00 17.37
C ARG A 164 3.08 21.46 17.00
N ALA A 165 3.80 22.19 17.85
CA ALA A 165 4.19 23.57 17.59
C ALA A 165 5.55 23.64 16.88
N GLN A 166 5.62 24.36 15.77
CA GLN A 166 6.84 24.54 14.97
C GLN A 166 7.13 26.00 14.67
N ASN A 167 8.40 26.30 14.36
CA ASN A 167 8.78 27.58 13.79
C ASN A 167 8.16 27.73 12.38
N ARG A 168 7.53 28.87 12.10
CA ARG A 168 6.89 29.16 10.80
C ARG A 168 7.87 29.05 9.62
N LYS A 169 9.15 29.36 9.84
CA LYS A 169 10.20 29.29 8.80
C LYS A 169 10.70 27.87 8.51
N ALA A 170 10.32 26.87 9.31
CA ALA A 170 10.68 25.48 9.05
C ALA A 170 10.06 25.01 7.72
N SER A 171 10.88 24.38 6.85
CA SER A 171 10.47 23.92 5.52
C SER A 171 11.11 22.57 5.18
N GLY A 172 10.56 21.88 4.18
CA GLY A 172 11.06 20.57 3.75
C GLY A 172 10.91 19.48 4.80
N VAL A 173 11.89 18.57 4.87
CA VAL A 173 11.92 17.42 5.80
C VAL A 173 11.85 17.86 7.26
N GLU A 174 12.41 19.03 7.60
CA GLU A 174 12.34 19.58 8.95
C GLU A 174 10.90 19.88 9.38
N ALA A 175 10.06 20.45 8.51
CA ALA A 175 8.66 20.67 8.81
C ALA A 175 7.85 19.36 8.87
N PHE A 176 8.20 18.39 8.02
CA PHE A 176 7.53 17.10 7.91
C PHE A 176 7.78 16.18 9.12
N LEU A 177 8.99 16.17 9.68
CA LEU A 177 9.37 15.33 10.82
C LEU A 177 9.10 15.96 12.20
N GLY A 178 8.29 17.02 12.29
CA GLY A 178 7.98 17.65 13.57
C GLY A 178 8.89 18.81 13.98
N GLY A 179 9.94 19.13 13.22
CA GLY A 179 10.86 20.23 13.50
C GLY A 179 11.81 19.96 14.68
N SER A 180 12.90 20.73 14.75
CA SER A 180 13.95 20.64 15.79
C SER A 180 13.54 21.16 17.18
N MET A 181 12.24 21.38 17.42
CA MET A 181 11.73 22.10 18.57
C MET A 181 10.71 21.26 19.34
N THR A 182 10.86 21.19 20.65
CA THR A 182 9.94 20.50 21.57
C THR A 182 9.47 21.51 22.62
N ALA A 183 8.18 21.48 22.95
CA ALA A 183 7.61 22.25 24.05
C ALA A 183 7.06 21.32 25.13
N VAL A 184 7.09 21.77 26.38
CA VAL A 184 6.69 21.01 27.56
C VAL A 184 5.58 21.76 28.28
N SER A 185 4.50 21.06 28.63
CA SER A 185 3.35 21.64 29.34
C SER A 185 3.57 21.71 30.86
N ASN A 186 2.62 22.30 31.59
CA ASN A 186 2.55 22.20 33.04
C ASN A 186 2.23 20.77 33.52
N ILE A 187 2.45 20.51 34.81
CA ILE A 187 2.03 19.28 35.45
C ILE A 187 0.53 19.35 35.77
N VAL A 188 -0.19 18.27 35.49
CA VAL A 188 -1.56 18.02 35.95
C VAL A 188 -1.58 16.77 36.83
N GLN A 189 -2.51 16.72 37.79
CA GLN A 189 -2.73 15.56 38.64
C GLN A 189 -4.08 14.92 38.32
N ILE A 190 -4.09 13.59 38.21
CA ILE A 190 -5.30 12.78 38.10
C ILE A 190 -5.28 11.68 39.16
N GLU A 191 -6.45 11.13 39.46
CA GLU A 191 -6.63 9.97 40.31
C GLU A 191 -7.35 8.86 39.50
N ILE A 192 -6.73 7.68 39.50
CA ILE A 192 -7.33 6.46 38.97
C ILE A 192 -7.96 5.70 40.12
N LEU A 193 -9.28 5.56 40.07
CA LEU A 193 -10.06 4.87 41.09
C LEU A 193 -9.80 3.34 41.05
N PRO A 194 -9.99 2.63 42.17
CA PRO A 194 -9.99 1.16 42.17
C PRO A 194 -10.95 0.57 41.14
N ASP A 195 -10.69 -0.67 40.74
CA ASP A 195 -11.55 -1.39 39.79
C ASP A 195 -12.99 -1.45 40.31
N ASP A 196 -13.93 -1.06 39.46
CA ASP A 196 -15.37 -1.07 39.71
C ASP A 196 -16.04 -1.95 38.64
N PRO A 197 -16.30 -3.23 38.97
CA PRO A 197 -16.92 -4.15 38.01
C PRO A 197 -18.32 -3.70 37.55
N SER A 198 -19.05 -2.96 38.38
CA SER A 198 -20.41 -2.51 38.04
C SER A 198 -20.38 -1.37 37.02
N TRP A 199 -19.48 -0.41 37.20
CA TRP A 199 -19.21 0.66 36.25
C TRP A 199 -18.69 0.09 34.93
N SER A 200 -17.72 -0.83 34.99
CA SER A 200 -17.16 -1.46 33.80
C SER A 200 -18.20 -2.22 32.99
N ALA A 201 -19.10 -2.96 33.66
CA ALA A 201 -20.20 -3.67 33.01
C ALA A 201 -21.19 -2.70 32.33
N GLN A 202 -21.50 -1.56 32.98
CA GLN A 202 -22.37 -0.53 32.40
C GLN A 202 -21.74 0.11 31.16
N MET A 203 -20.44 0.42 31.20
CA MET A 203 -19.71 1.00 30.08
C MET A 203 -19.62 0.02 28.91
N LEU A 204 -19.35 -1.26 29.17
CA LEU A 204 -19.38 -2.29 28.16
C LEU A 204 -20.76 -2.41 27.50
N ALA A 205 -21.84 -2.47 28.29
CA ALA A 205 -23.20 -2.55 27.77
C ALA A 205 -23.53 -1.36 26.84
N LYS A 206 -23.10 -0.15 27.22
CA LYS A 206 -23.26 1.05 26.39
C LYS A 206 -22.46 0.97 25.08
N ALA A 207 -21.22 0.49 25.15
CA ALA A 207 -20.38 0.28 23.96
C ALA A 207 -21.00 -0.74 23.00
N LEU A 208 -21.49 -1.87 23.52
CA LEU A 208 -22.14 -2.91 22.72
C LEU A 208 -23.46 -2.45 22.11
N ALA A 209 -24.27 -1.66 22.83
CA ALA A 209 -25.47 -1.05 22.26
C ALA A 209 -25.14 -0.07 21.12
N THR A 210 -24.02 0.65 21.23
CA THR A 210 -23.54 1.54 20.17
C THR A 210 -23.05 0.73 18.98
N PHE A 211 -22.28 -0.33 19.21
CA PHE A 211 -21.83 -1.26 18.17
C PHE A 211 -23.02 -1.89 17.41
N GLN A 212 -24.10 -2.25 18.09
CA GLN A 212 -25.30 -2.78 17.41
C GLN A 212 -25.93 -1.77 16.44
N ARG A 213 -25.78 -0.46 16.68
CA ARG A 213 -26.30 0.62 15.85
C ARG A 213 -25.33 1.00 14.71
N THR A 214 -24.03 1.07 14.98
CA THR A 214 -23.03 1.67 14.05
C THR A 214 -21.89 0.73 13.68
N GLY A 215 -21.87 -0.51 14.17
CA GLY A 215 -20.76 -1.46 14.02
C GLY A 215 -20.38 -1.78 12.56
N ARG A 216 -21.36 -1.73 11.65
CA ARG A 216 -21.18 -1.94 10.21
C ARG A 216 -21.15 -0.64 9.40
N ASP A 217 -21.33 0.51 10.04
CA ASP A 217 -21.25 1.80 9.36
C ASP A 217 -19.79 2.23 9.26
N MET A 218 -19.23 2.18 8.05
CA MET A 218 -17.85 2.59 7.79
C MET A 218 -17.64 4.09 7.97
N ALA A 219 -18.72 4.89 7.98
CA ALA A 219 -18.66 6.32 8.24
C ALA A 219 -18.89 6.67 9.73
N ALA A 220 -19.06 5.65 10.59
CA ALA A 220 -19.17 5.87 12.03
C ALA A 220 -17.95 6.61 12.57
N ASP A 221 -18.16 7.48 13.54
CA ASP A 221 -17.07 8.15 14.24
C ASP A 221 -16.22 7.09 14.96
N PRO A 222 -14.91 6.97 14.67
CA PRO A 222 -14.05 5.99 15.33
C PRO A 222 -14.06 6.08 16.86
N ARG A 223 -14.34 7.26 17.40
CA ARG A 223 -14.43 7.48 18.85
C ARG A 223 -15.58 6.72 19.51
N GLU A 224 -16.59 6.30 18.76
CA GLU A 224 -17.67 5.45 19.29
C GLU A 224 -17.14 4.08 19.76
N ALA A 225 -16.04 3.59 19.20
CA ALA A 225 -15.46 2.29 19.49
C ALA A 225 -14.40 2.30 20.61
N ASP A 226 -13.94 3.48 21.03
CA ASP A 226 -12.85 3.68 22.00
C ASP A 226 -13.05 2.94 23.33
N THR A 227 -14.30 2.85 23.80
CA THR A 227 -14.59 2.19 25.08
C THR A 227 -14.16 0.72 25.04
N LEU A 228 -14.31 0.04 23.89
CA LEU A 228 -13.84 -1.35 23.74
C LEU A 228 -12.30 -1.42 23.75
N GLU A 229 -11.62 -0.44 23.16
CA GLU A 229 -10.15 -0.39 23.13
C GLU A 229 -9.54 -0.30 24.54
N TYR A 230 -10.14 0.52 25.42
CA TYR A 230 -9.49 0.89 26.70
C TYR A 230 -10.00 0.14 27.93
N LEU A 231 -11.23 -0.38 27.92
CA LEU A 231 -11.84 -0.93 29.13
C LEU A 231 -11.03 -2.09 29.73
N ASP A 232 -10.42 -2.91 28.89
CA ASP A 232 -9.48 -3.96 29.27
C ASP A 232 -9.97 -4.79 30.49
N THR A 233 -11.20 -5.33 30.40
CA THR A 233 -11.75 -6.33 31.33
C THR A 233 -11.89 -7.69 30.64
N PRO A 234 -11.98 -8.81 31.38
CA PRO A 234 -12.20 -10.13 30.76
C PRO A 234 -13.43 -10.17 29.84
N THR A 235 -14.54 -9.59 30.27
CA THR A 235 -15.80 -9.55 29.50
C THR A 235 -15.70 -8.61 28.29
N SER A 236 -15.00 -7.48 28.39
CA SER A 236 -14.82 -6.59 27.24
C SER A 236 -13.95 -7.22 26.15
N VAL A 237 -12.87 -7.92 26.53
CA VAL A 237 -12.00 -8.61 25.57
C VAL A 237 -12.73 -9.79 24.92
N GLN A 238 -13.48 -10.58 25.69
CA GLN A 238 -14.31 -11.64 25.10
C GLN A 238 -15.33 -11.08 24.11
N ALA A 239 -15.98 -9.94 24.42
CA ALA A 239 -16.89 -9.28 23.50
C ALA A 239 -16.18 -8.81 22.22
N ILE A 240 -14.96 -8.25 22.32
CA ILE A 240 -14.14 -7.92 21.14
C ILE A 240 -13.91 -9.17 20.29
N ILE A 241 -13.47 -10.27 20.91
CA ILE A 241 -13.18 -11.54 20.22
C ILE A 241 -14.45 -12.09 19.55
N ASP A 242 -15.59 -12.04 20.20
CA ASP A 242 -16.88 -12.49 19.66
C ASP A 242 -17.30 -11.70 18.41
N HIS A 243 -16.89 -10.43 18.31
CA HIS A 243 -17.21 -9.58 17.17
C HIS A 243 -16.24 -9.69 15.99
N TYR A 244 -15.08 -10.36 16.13
CA TYR A 244 -14.19 -10.58 14.98
C TYR A 244 -14.89 -11.31 13.83
N GLY A 245 -15.82 -12.21 14.13
CA GLY A 245 -16.56 -12.96 13.12
C GLY A 245 -17.62 -12.14 12.35
N ALA A 246 -17.86 -10.89 12.75
CA ALA A 246 -18.88 -10.03 12.14
C ALA A 246 -18.36 -9.22 10.94
N PHE A 247 -17.05 -9.21 10.70
CA PHE A 247 -16.40 -8.39 9.67
C PHE A 247 -15.90 -9.26 8.52
N THR A 248 -16.22 -8.85 7.28
CA THR A 248 -15.57 -9.41 6.10
C THR A 248 -14.12 -8.94 5.99
N MET A 249 -13.38 -9.45 5.01
CA MET A 249 -12.00 -9.04 4.77
C MET A 249 -11.91 -7.53 4.46
N MET A 250 -12.81 -6.99 3.65
CA MET A 250 -12.85 -5.57 3.33
C MET A 250 -13.35 -4.71 4.49
N ASP A 251 -14.39 -5.16 5.22
CA ASP A 251 -14.92 -4.43 6.38
C ASP A 251 -13.84 -4.25 7.45
N SER A 252 -13.01 -5.28 7.66
CA SER A 252 -11.94 -5.23 8.65
C SER A 252 -10.96 -4.08 8.39
N TRP A 253 -10.71 -3.71 7.14
CA TRP A 253 -9.74 -2.66 6.82
C TRP A 253 -10.29 -1.23 6.94
N ASN A 254 -11.61 -1.07 7.05
CA ASN A 254 -12.26 0.25 7.06
C ASN A 254 -13.18 0.45 8.27
N SER A 255 -13.48 -0.61 9.03
CA SER A 255 -14.35 -0.55 10.19
C SER A 255 -13.62 0.07 11.37
N PRO A 256 -14.09 1.21 11.91
CA PRO A 256 -13.50 1.78 13.11
C PRO A 256 -13.60 0.84 14.32
N TRP A 257 -14.65 0.03 14.37
CA TRP A 257 -14.89 -0.95 15.43
C TRP A 257 -13.91 -2.12 15.38
N TYR A 258 -13.61 -2.63 14.18
CA TYR A 258 -12.58 -3.66 14.03
C TYR A 258 -11.21 -3.11 14.47
N PHE A 259 -10.84 -1.90 14.04
CA PHE A 259 -9.58 -1.29 14.44
C PHE A 259 -9.48 -1.07 15.95
N ALA A 260 -10.49 -0.49 16.58
CA ALA A 260 -10.49 -0.28 18.03
C ALA A 260 -10.41 -1.60 18.80
N GLY A 261 -11.16 -2.63 18.38
CA GLY A 261 -11.09 -3.96 18.98
C GLY A 261 -9.72 -4.62 18.84
N ARG A 262 -9.12 -4.53 17.64
CA ARG A 262 -7.74 -4.97 17.39
C ARG A 262 -6.75 -4.24 18.27
N GLN A 263 -6.82 -2.91 18.36
CA GLN A 263 -5.96 -2.12 19.23
C GLN A 263 -6.14 -2.49 20.72
N GLY A 264 -7.38 -2.75 21.15
CA GLY A 264 -7.68 -3.24 22.49
C GLY A 264 -6.98 -4.55 22.82
N LEU A 265 -7.02 -5.53 21.91
CA LEU A 265 -6.27 -6.80 22.06
C LEU A 265 -4.75 -6.58 22.08
N MET A 266 -4.24 -5.72 21.19
CA MET A 266 -2.81 -5.40 21.13
C MET A 266 -2.34 -4.59 22.34
N ARG A 267 -3.23 -3.90 23.05
CA ARG A 267 -2.92 -3.10 24.24
C ARG A 267 -3.36 -3.76 25.53
N SER A 268 -4.03 -4.90 25.49
CA SER A 268 -4.47 -5.62 26.69
C SER A 268 -3.28 -6.05 27.55
N ARG A 269 -3.50 -6.07 28.87
CA ARG A 269 -2.55 -6.61 29.88
C ARG A 269 -2.67 -8.12 30.05
N ARG A 270 -3.71 -8.74 29.51
CA ARG A 270 -4.04 -10.17 29.69
C ARG A 270 -3.67 -11.01 28.46
N THR A 271 -2.52 -10.75 27.87
CA THR A 271 -2.13 -11.36 26.58
C THR A 271 -2.17 -12.89 26.56
N ALA A 272 -1.93 -13.56 27.70
CA ALA A 272 -2.03 -15.01 27.81
C ALA A 272 -3.49 -15.51 27.76
N ASP A 273 -4.39 -14.87 28.50
CA ASP A 273 -5.82 -15.22 28.51
C ASP A 273 -6.46 -14.88 27.17
N ASP A 274 -6.14 -13.71 26.61
CA ASP A 274 -6.65 -13.26 25.31
C ASP A 274 -6.24 -14.23 24.20
N ALA A 275 -4.98 -14.67 24.19
CA ALA A 275 -4.49 -15.69 23.26
C ALA A 275 -5.26 -17.01 23.41
N ALA A 276 -5.53 -17.45 24.64
CA ALA A 276 -6.28 -18.67 24.89
C ALA A 276 -7.74 -18.57 24.43
N TRP A 277 -8.42 -17.45 24.72
CA TRP A 277 -9.80 -17.21 24.30
C TRP A 277 -9.93 -17.13 22.78
N MET A 278 -9.04 -16.40 22.11
CA MET A 278 -9.00 -16.35 20.65
C MET A 278 -8.71 -17.73 20.05
N GLN A 279 -7.73 -18.47 20.58
CA GLN A 279 -7.41 -19.81 20.07
C GLN A 279 -8.60 -20.78 20.23
N ALA A 280 -9.38 -20.67 21.30
CA ALA A 280 -10.58 -21.49 21.51
C ALA A 280 -11.64 -21.29 20.40
N LYS A 281 -11.77 -20.07 19.85
CA LYS A 281 -12.69 -19.79 18.73
C LYS A 281 -12.35 -20.55 17.45
N ILE A 282 -11.11 -21.00 17.27
CA ILE A 282 -10.73 -21.84 16.12
C ILE A 282 -11.56 -23.14 16.10
N ALA A 283 -11.82 -23.73 17.27
CA ALA A 283 -12.58 -24.98 17.38
C ALA A 283 -14.11 -24.78 17.43
N ASP A 284 -14.59 -23.56 17.65
CA ASP A 284 -16.02 -23.25 17.73
C ASP A 284 -16.72 -23.55 16.39
N PRO A 285 -17.73 -24.45 16.34
CA PRO A 285 -18.41 -24.82 15.10
C PRO A 285 -19.10 -23.67 14.36
N GLN A 286 -19.50 -22.62 15.07
CA GLN A 286 -20.28 -21.49 14.53
C GLN A 286 -19.48 -20.20 14.35
N PHE A 287 -18.25 -20.14 14.86
CA PHE A 287 -17.43 -18.95 14.73
C PHE A 287 -16.61 -18.95 13.42
N PRO A 288 -16.84 -18.00 12.49
CA PRO A 288 -16.04 -17.88 11.27
C PRO A 288 -14.63 -17.39 11.60
N ILE A 289 -13.63 -18.00 10.98
CA ILE A 289 -12.23 -17.59 11.16
C ILE A 289 -11.78 -16.85 9.91
N MET A 290 -11.66 -15.53 10.03
CA MET A 290 -11.19 -14.63 8.98
C MET A 290 -9.66 -14.55 8.94
N PRO A 291 -9.04 -14.10 7.82
CA PRO A 291 -7.59 -14.07 7.71
C PRO A 291 -6.89 -13.23 8.78
N PHE A 292 -7.43 -12.05 9.09
CA PHE A 292 -6.85 -11.19 10.12
C PHE A 292 -6.99 -11.76 11.53
N PHE A 293 -8.01 -12.58 11.81
CA PHE A 293 -8.12 -13.26 13.10
C PHE A 293 -6.89 -14.12 13.40
N ILE A 294 -6.42 -14.90 12.41
CA ILE A 294 -5.22 -15.75 12.54
C ILE A 294 -3.96 -14.89 12.71
N ALA A 295 -3.86 -13.80 11.96
CA ALA A 295 -2.74 -12.87 12.07
C ALA A 295 -2.70 -12.22 13.46
N ASP A 296 -3.81 -11.69 13.94
CA ASP A 296 -3.92 -11.02 15.23
C ASP A 296 -3.75 -12.00 16.40
N LEU A 297 -4.27 -13.22 16.31
CA LEU A 297 -3.99 -14.27 17.30
C LEU A 297 -2.48 -14.56 17.39
N SER A 298 -1.78 -14.67 16.26
CA SER A 298 -0.34 -14.90 16.26
C SER A 298 0.44 -13.75 16.91
N TRP A 299 -0.06 -12.52 16.80
CA TRP A 299 0.49 -11.34 17.48
C TRP A 299 0.27 -11.39 18.98
N VAL A 300 -0.96 -11.65 19.43
CA VAL A 300 -1.31 -11.74 20.86
C VAL A 300 -0.51 -12.87 21.52
N GLN A 301 -0.38 -14.04 20.86
CA GLN A 301 0.49 -15.14 21.31
C GLN A 301 1.96 -14.75 21.38
N THR A 302 2.44 -13.91 20.45
CA THR A 302 3.82 -13.42 20.50
C THR A 302 4.03 -12.48 21.67
N ARG A 303 3.09 -11.56 21.96
CA ARG A 303 3.15 -10.71 23.16
C ARG A 303 3.09 -11.52 24.45
N ALA A 304 2.28 -12.58 24.49
CA ALA A 304 2.25 -13.49 25.63
C ALA A 304 3.60 -14.21 25.83
N ALA A 305 4.31 -14.56 24.74
CA ALA A 305 5.64 -15.16 24.81
C ALA A 305 6.77 -14.16 25.11
N TYR A 306 6.56 -12.87 24.81
CA TYR A 306 7.49 -11.77 25.06
C TYR A 306 6.79 -10.61 25.79
N PRO A 307 6.54 -10.71 27.11
CA PRO A 307 5.76 -9.72 27.84
C PRO A 307 6.41 -8.33 27.91
N ALA A 308 7.75 -8.26 27.81
CA ALA A 308 8.45 -6.98 27.72
C ALA A 308 8.28 -6.40 26.30
N PRO A 309 7.88 -5.13 26.15
CA PRO A 309 7.76 -4.51 24.83
C PRO A 309 9.12 -4.29 24.18
N MET A 310 9.15 -4.24 22.85
CA MET A 310 10.32 -3.78 22.12
C MET A 310 10.66 -2.32 22.47
N THR A 311 11.95 -2.03 22.60
CA THR A 311 12.44 -0.65 22.71
C THR A 311 12.43 0.03 21.34
N SER A 312 12.43 1.36 21.32
CA SER A 312 12.60 2.10 20.07
C SER A 312 13.95 1.79 19.41
N TRP A 313 14.02 1.92 18.08
CA TRP A 313 15.25 1.66 17.33
C TRP A 313 16.41 2.52 17.86
N PRO A 314 17.53 1.91 18.32
CA PRO A 314 18.65 2.65 18.91
C PRO A 314 19.52 3.30 17.83
N SER A 315 19.04 4.37 17.21
CA SER A 315 19.69 5.04 16.07
C SER A 315 21.13 5.51 16.35
N ALA A 316 21.45 5.85 17.60
CA ALA A 316 22.75 6.36 18.01
C ALA A 316 23.78 5.28 18.45
N ASP A 317 23.36 4.03 18.67
CA ASP A 317 24.20 2.99 19.27
C ASP A 317 24.23 1.71 18.41
N ARG A 318 25.31 1.56 17.63
CA ARG A 318 25.52 0.40 16.73
C ARG A 318 25.54 -0.95 17.47
N ALA A 319 26.00 -1.01 18.72
CA ALA A 319 26.02 -2.27 19.47
C ALA A 319 24.59 -2.66 19.88
N ARG A 320 23.79 -1.69 20.33
CA ARG A 320 22.36 -1.91 20.64
C ARG A 320 21.53 -2.21 19.39
N GLN A 321 21.90 -1.69 18.22
CA GLN A 321 21.23 -2.02 16.95
C GLN A 321 21.29 -3.51 16.62
N SER A 322 22.44 -4.15 16.84
CA SER A 322 22.58 -5.60 16.61
C SER A 322 21.69 -6.40 17.55
N ALA A 323 21.65 -6.05 18.84
CA ALA A 323 20.80 -6.73 19.83
C ALA A 323 19.31 -6.56 19.50
N TRP A 324 18.90 -5.33 19.16
CA TRP A 324 17.53 -5.01 18.72
C TRP A 324 17.13 -5.82 17.49
N ASN A 325 18.00 -5.91 16.47
CA ASN A 325 17.76 -6.68 15.26
C ASN A 325 17.61 -8.18 15.54
N GLN A 326 18.43 -8.72 16.46
CA GLN A 326 18.34 -10.12 16.87
C GLN A 326 17.03 -10.43 17.59
N GLU A 327 16.60 -9.55 18.49
CA GLU A 327 15.34 -9.69 19.20
C GLU A 327 14.14 -9.59 18.24
N MET A 328 14.12 -8.60 17.35
CA MET A 328 13.07 -8.48 16.32
C MET A 328 13.00 -9.71 15.42
N LYS A 329 14.16 -10.26 15.03
CA LYS A 329 14.22 -11.50 14.25
C LYS A 329 13.63 -12.68 15.04
N ALA A 330 13.94 -12.80 16.33
CA ALA A 330 13.39 -13.84 17.18
C ALA A 330 11.87 -13.73 17.36
N ARG A 331 11.36 -12.52 17.65
CA ARG A 331 9.92 -12.24 17.75
C ARG A 331 9.19 -12.53 16.43
N THR A 332 9.76 -12.12 15.30
CA THR A 332 9.20 -12.38 13.97
C THR A 332 9.14 -13.88 13.66
N ALA A 333 10.21 -14.62 13.96
CA ALA A 333 10.25 -16.07 13.78
C ALA A 333 9.22 -16.78 14.69
N LYS A 334 9.07 -16.32 15.93
CA LYS A 334 8.08 -16.85 16.86
C LYS A 334 6.65 -16.60 16.37
N ARG A 335 6.36 -15.39 15.90
CA ARG A 335 5.06 -15.03 15.29
C ARG A 335 4.74 -15.92 14.10
N ALA A 336 5.72 -16.14 13.20
CA ALA A 336 5.54 -17.02 12.05
C ALA A 336 5.22 -18.47 12.47
N ALA A 337 5.87 -18.98 13.52
CA ALA A 337 5.59 -20.31 14.06
C ALA A 337 4.16 -20.42 14.61
N PHE A 338 3.71 -19.42 15.37
CA PHE A 338 2.34 -19.34 15.88
C PHE A 338 1.30 -19.27 14.76
N LEU A 339 1.57 -18.46 13.73
CA LEU A 339 0.71 -18.36 12.56
C LEU A 339 0.54 -19.72 11.87
N ILE A 340 1.64 -20.44 11.59
CA ILE A 340 1.60 -21.79 11.00
C ILE A 340 0.84 -22.77 11.91
N GLN A 341 1.03 -22.69 13.23
CA GLN A 341 0.30 -23.52 14.18
C GLN A 341 -1.20 -23.26 14.14
N ASN A 342 -1.63 -22.01 14.15
CA ASN A 342 -3.06 -21.63 14.12
C ASN A 342 -3.73 -22.05 12.80
N LEU A 343 -3.02 -21.96 11.67
CA LEU A 343 -3.51 -22.48 10.38
C LEU A 343 -3.70 -23.99 10.39
N LYS A 344 -2.80 -24.75 11.04
CA LYS A 344 -2.95 -26.21 11.21
C LYS A 344 -4.17 -26.53 12.07
N LEU A 345 -4.37 -25.79 13.16
CA LEU A 345 -5.55 -25.94 14.02
C LEU A 345 -6.84 -25.66 13.25
N LEU A 346 -6.88 -24.58 12.47
CA LEU A 346 -8.04 -24.24 11.63
C LEU A 346 -8.30 -25.32 10.58
N SER A 347 -7.26 -25.81 9.92
CA SER A 347 -7.38 -26.90 8.94
C SER A 347 -7.93 -28.18 9.57
N ALA A 348 -7.55 -28.50 10.80
CA ALA A 348 -8.08 -29.66 11.52
C ALA A 348 -9.53 -29.45 12.00
N ALA A 349 -9.89 -28.21 12.37
CA ALA A 349 -11.24 -27.87 12.81
C ALA A 349 -12.25 -27.74 11.66
N LEU A 350 -11.80 -27.65 10.41
CA LEU A 350 -12.64 -27.32 9.25
C LEU A 350 -13.82 -28.29 9.07
N SER A 351 -13.63 -29.59 9.31
CA SER A 351 -14.71 -30.60 9.22
C SER A 351 -15.82 -30.41 10.27
N HIS A 352 -15.53 -29.71 11.36
CA HIS A 352 -16.46 -29.43 12.46
C HIS A 352 -17.16 -28.07 12.32
N LYS A 353 -16.66 -27.19 11.46
CA LYS A 353 -17.30 -25.90 11.15
C LYS A 353 -18.64 -26.10 10.43
N ARG A 354 -19.57 -25.15 10.60
CA ARG A 354 -20.94 -25.19 10.05
C ARG A 354 -21.30 -23.86 9.41
N SER A 355 -22.24 -23.88 8.46
CA SER A 355 -22.81 -22.67 7.84
C SER A 355 -21.73 -21.68 7.37
N ASP A 356 -21.91 -20.37 7.60
CA ASP A 356 -20.97 -19.32 7.23
C ASP A 356 -19.57 -19.54 7.84
N ALA A 357 -19.49 -20.12 9.05
CA ALA A 357 -18.21 -20.42 9.68
C ALA A 357 -17.38 -21.43 8.90
N LEU A 358 -18.02 -22.39 8.22
CA LEU A 358 -17.34 -23.32 7.32
C LEU A 358 -16.78 -22.59 6.10
N VAL A 359 -17.59 -21.73 5.47
CA VAL A 359 -17.26 -21.08 4.21
C VAL A 359 -16.15 -20.04 4.41
N HIS A 360 -16.27 -19.14 5.39
CA HIS A 360 -15.24 -18.14 5.69
C HIS A 360 -13.94 -18.75 6.22
N SER A 361 -14.02 -19.80 7.04
CA SER A 361 -12.82 -20.54 7.47
C SER A 361 -12.13 -21.22 6.28
N ALA A 362 -12.89 -21.80 5.35
CA ALA A 362 -12.33 -22.36 4.12
C ALA A 362 -11.70 -21.28 3.25
N PHE A 363 -12.30 -20.08 3.18
CA PHE A 363 -11.75 -18.93 2.46
C PHE A 363 -10.39 -18.54 3.04
N THR A 364 -10.28 -18.42 4.36
CA THR A 364 -9.00 -18.15 5.07
C THR A 364 -7.93 -19.19 4.77
N LEU A 365 -8.32 -20.45 4.53
CA LEU A 365 -7.41 -21.55 4.19
C LEU A 365 -7.10 -21.69 2.69
N ALA A 366 -7.69 -20.87 1.81
CA ALA A 366 -7.53 -20.98 0.37
C ALA A 366 -7.06 -19.69 -0.30
N ALA A 367 -7.60 -18.54 0.11
CA ALA A 367 -7.36 -17.26 -0.51
C ALA A 367 -5.90 -16.84 -0.37
N LYS A 368 -5.28 -16.50 -1.50
CA LYS A 368 -3.96 -15.86 -1.56
C LYS A 368 -4.15 -14.35 -1.49
N GLY A 369 -3.10 -13.62 -1.09
CA GLY A 369 -3.19 -12.17 -0.84
C GLY A 369 -3.54 -11.79 0.60
N THR A 370 -3.85 -12.76 1.46
CA THR A 370 -4.06 -12.57 2.90
C THR A 370 -2.77 -12.37 3.71
N GLY A 371 -1.60 -12.55 3.08
CA GLY A 371 -0.31 -12.56 3.76
C GLY A 371 -0.04 -13.81 4.62
N LEU A 372 -0.95 -14.80 4.63
CA LEU A 372 -0.81 -16.01 5.42
C LEU A 372 0.03 -17.09 4.70
N PRO A 373 0.99 -17.77 5.36
CA PRO A 373 1.78 -18.87 4.82
C PRO A 373 0.98 -20.18 4.74
N ILE A 374 -0.05 -20.21 3.89
CA ILE A 374 -0.92 -21.36 3.70
C ILE A 374 -0.23 -22.41 2.80
N SER A 375 -0.24 -23.67 3.21
CA SER A 375 0.34 -24.76 2.39
C SER A 375 -0.54 -25.11 1.18
N PRO A 376 0.04 -25.52 0.04
CA PRO A 376 -0.75 -25.95 -1.13
C PRO A 376 -1.71 -27.11 -0.84
N ALA A 377 -1.35 -28.02 0.07
CA ALA A 377 -2.20 -29.13 0.48
C ALA A 377 -3.45 -28.63 1.22
N THR A 378 -3.29 -27.65 2.12
CA THR A 378 -4.39 -27.00 2.84
C THR A 378 -5.33 -26.26 1.89
N GLN A 379 -4.78 -25.51 0.92
CA GLN A 379 -5.58 -24.82 -0.10
C GLN A 379 -6.42 -25.80 -0.91
N LYS A 380 -5.80 -26.91 -1.36
CA LYS A 380 -6.49 -27.95 -2.13
C LYS A 380 -7.62 -28.63 -1.33
N ALA A 381 -7.47 -28.77 -0.02
CA ALA A 381 -8.49 -29.33 0.86
C ALA A 381 -9.68 -28.39 1.07
N ALA A 382 -9.45 -27.07 1.11
CA ALA A 382 -10.50 -26.06 1.26
C ALA A 382 -11.28 -25.79 -0.04
N ALA A 383 -10.65 -25.98 -1.20
CA ALA A 383 -11.23 -25.63 -2.50
C ALA A 383 -12.63 -26.25 -2.81
N PRO A 384 -12.91 -27.54 -2.53
CA PRO A 384 -14.24 -28.11 -2.81
C PRO A 384 -15.37 -27.45 -2.03
N ILE A 385 -15.11 -26.97 -0.81
CA ILE A 385 -16.07 -26.24 0.02
C ILE A 385 -16.40 -24.91 -0.66
N LEU A 386 -15.35 -24.16 -1.03
CA LEU A 386 -15.50 -22.86 -1.68
C LEU A 386 -16.19 -22.93 -3.04
N ILE A 387 -15.88 -23.94 -3.86
CA ILE A 387 -16.56 -24.16 -5.14
C ILE A 387 -18.06 -24.41 -4.93
N SER A 388 -18.42 -25.19 -3.89
CA SER A 388 -19.81 -25.58 -3.64
C SER A 388 -20.64 -24.47 -3.01
N HIS A 389 -20.00 -23.59 -2.22
CA HIS A 389 -20.64 -22.49 -1.50
C HIS A 389 -20.23 -21.11 -2.03
N PHE A 390 -19.74 -21.03 -3.27
CA PHE A 390 -19.20 -19.79 -3.81
C PHE A 390 -20.21 -18.62 -3.74
N ASP A 391 -21.47 -18.90 -4.06
CA ASP A 391 -22.52 -17.89 -4.09
C ASP A 391 -22.91 -17.35 -2.70
N THR A 392 -22.47 -17.98 -1.61
CA THR A 392 -22.73 -17.50 -0.23
C THR A 392 -21.64 -16.57 0.29
N LEU A 393 -20.50 -16.47 -0.40
CA LEU A 393 -19.43 -15.54 -0.06
C LEU A 393 -19.85 -14.09 -0.34
N ALA A 394 -19.26 -13.15 0.39
CA ALA A 394 -19.44 -11.73 0.11
C ALA A 394 -18.81 -11.36 -1.26
N PRO A 395 -19.32 -10.32 -1.96
CA PRO A 395 -18.83 -9.98 -3.32
C PRO A 395 -17.34 -9.70 -3.41
N ASP A 396 -16.73 -9.16 -2.36
CA ASP A 396 -15.29 -8.92 -2.24
C ASP A 396 -14.51 -10.23 -2.11
N GLU A 397 -14.99 -11.18 -1.30
CA GLU A 397 -14.40 -12.51 -1.19
C GLU A 397 -14.52 -13.31 -2.49
N GLN A 398 -15.66 -13.22 -3.18
CA GLN A 398 -15.83 -13.81 -4.51
C GLN A 398 -14.83 -13.23 -5.51
N SER A 399 -14.66 -11.91 -5.51
CA SER A 399 -13.69 -11.22 -6.38
C SER A 399 -12.26 -11.62 -6.03
N ALA A 400 -11.92 -11.70 -4.75
CA ALA A 400 -10.62 -12.15 -4.26
C ALA A 400 -10.32 -13.60 -4.66
N LEU A 401 -11.31 -14.51 -4.63
CA LEU A 401 -11.11 -15.89 -5.11
C LEU A 401 -10.95 -15.99 -6.63
N LEU A 402 -11.60 -15.09 -7.37
CA LEU A 402 -11.49 -15.03 -8.83
C LEU A 402 -10.32 -14.18 -9.30
N ASP A 403 -9.58 -13.52 -8.41
CA ASP A 403 -8.39 -12.78 -8.76
C ASP A 403 -7.26 -13.71 -9.20
N ASP A 404 -6.22 -13.12 -9.79
CA ASP A 404 -5.10 -13.90 -10.31
C ASP A 404 -4.31 -14.64 -9.23
N PHE A 405 -4.35 -14.21 -7.97
CA PHE A 405 -3.62 -14.82 -6.86
C PHE A 405 -4.30 -16.08 -6.37
N SER A 406 -5.58 -16.01 -6.06
CA SER A 406 -6.34 -17.08 -5.42
C SER A 406 -6.95 -18.05 -6.42
N TRP A 407 -7.16 -17.64 -7.67
CA TRP A 407 -7.78 -18.47 -8.69
C TRP A 407 -7.17 -19.88 -8.81
N PRO A 408 -5.83 -20.08 -8.78
CA PRO A 408 -5.24 -21.42 -8.83
C PRO A 408 -5.76 -22.39 -7.75
N ALA A 409 -6.20 -21.90 -6.59
CA ALA A 409 -6.71 -22.74 -5.50
C ALA A 409 -8.06 -23.38 -5.85
N ILE A 410 -8.94 -22.65 -6.54
CA ILE A 410 -10.31 -23.10 -6.88
C ILE A 410 -10.51 -23.39 -8.38
N ARG A 411 -9.47 -23.21 -9.20
CA ARG A 411 -9.49 -23.43 -10.65
C ARG A 411 -9.94 -24.85 -10.98
N SER A 412 -11.17 -24.98 -11.47
CA SER A 412 -11.76 -26.26 -11.83
C SER A 412 -12.86 -26.07 -12.86
N PRO A 413 -13.07 -27.00 -13.81
CA PRO A 413 -14.26 -27.00 -14.68
C PRO A 413 -15.58 -26.93 -13.90
N ARG A 414 -15.60 -27.37 -12.63
CA ARG A 414 -16.76 -27.26 -11.73
C ARG A 414 -17.18 -25.81 -11.44
N MET A 415 -16.29 -24.83 -11.66
CA MET A 415 -16.61 -23.41 -11.51
C MET A 415 -17.42 -22.86 -12.69
N LEU A 416 -17.40 -23.48 -13.88
CA LEU A 416 -18.09 -22.94 -15.07
C LEU A 416 -19.56 -22.54 -14.83
N PRO A 417 -20.41 -23.33 -14.13
CA PRO A 417 -21.76 -22.91 -13.82
C PRO A 417 -21.85 -21.65 -12.97
N VAL A 418 -20.97 -21.50 -11.97
CA VAL A 418 -20.88 -20.31 -11.11
C VAL A 418 -20.45 -19.10 -11.94
N LEU A 419 -19.37 -19.25 -12.71
CA LEU A 419 -18.81 -18.17 -13.53
C LEU A 419 -19.83 -17.66 -14.57
N ARG A 420 -20.61 -18.56 -15.18
CA ARG A 420 -21.68 -18.18 -16.11
C ARG A 420 -22.78 -17.36 -15.43
N ARG A 421 -23.17 -17.72 -14.20
CA ARG A 421 -24.13 -16.93 -13.42
C ARG A 421 -23.58 -15.53 -13.13
N LEU A 422 -22.35 -15.43 -12.61
CA LEU A 422 -21.70 -14.15 -12.34
C LEU A 422 -21.56 -13.29 -13.60
N TYR A 423 -21.25 -13.91 -14.74
CA TYR A 423 -21.18 -13.22 -16.02
C TYR A 423 -22.55 -12.67 -16.47
N GLU A 424 -23.66 -13.32 -16.14
CA GLU A 424 -25.01 -12.86 -16.51
C GLU A 424 -25.64 -11.92 -15.47
N SER A 425 -25.15 -11.88 -14.23
CA SER A 425 -25.68 -11.03 -13.16
C SER A 425 -25.81 -9.56 -13.59
N PRO A 426 -26.82 -8.80 -13.11
CA PRO A 426 -26.97 -7.38 -13.43
C PRO A 426 -25.73 -6.56 -13.03
N HIS A 427 -25.42 -5.52 -13.79
CA HIS A 427 -24.31 -4.63 -13.46
C HIS A 427 -24.72 -3.73 -12.29
N VAL A 428 -24.08 -3.91 -11.14
CA VAL A 428 -24.16 -2.94 -10.03
C VAL A 428 -23.06 -1.92 -10.28
N ARG A 429 -23.42 -0.72 -10.73
CA ARG A 429 -22.50 0.42 -10.68
C ARG A 429 -22.35 0.79 -9.22
N SER A 430 -21.18 0.54 -8.66
CA SER A 430 -20.87 1.08 -7.35
C SER A 430 -20.63 2.59 -7.48
N GLN A 431 -21.20 3.37 -6.55
CA GLN A 431 -21.09 4.83 -6.51
C GLN A 431 -20.24 5.24 -5.31
N GLY A 432 -19.16 5.99 -5.53
CA GLY A 432 -18.35 6.57 -4.46
C GLY A 432 -16.88 6.78 -4.83
N ALA A 433 -16.17 7.59 -4.05
CA ALA A 433 -14.72 7.83 -4.20
C ALA A 433 -13.87 6.55 -3.99
N MET A 434 -14.46 5.52 -3.38
CA MET A 434 -13.87 4.20 -3.18
C MET A 434 -14.07 3.22 -4.35
N ALA A 435 -14.82 3.61 -5.39
CA ALA A 435 -15.01 2.81 -6.60
C ALA A 435 -13.72 2.46 -7.36
N VAL A 436 -12.61 3.13 -7.03
CA VAL A 436 -11.28 2.84 -7.56
C VAL A 436 -10.66 1.59 -6.91
N PHE A 437 -11.04 1.25 -5.67
CA PHE A 437 -10.63 0.03 -4.96
C PHE A 437 -11.72 -1.05 -4.91
N GLU A 438 -12.99 -0.68 -5.14
CA GLU A 438 -14.10 -1.61 -5.20
C GLU A 438 -13.95 -2.54 -6.40
N ALA A 439 -13.48 -3.75 -6.10
CA ALA A 439 -13.65 -4.99 -6.85
C ALA A 439 -13.51 -4.85 -8.38
N ARG A 440 -12.37 -5.32 -8.92
CA ARG A 440 -12.30 -5.82 -10.30
C ARG A 440 -13.63 -6.47 -10.63
N GLN A 441 -14.33 -5.99 -11.65
CA GLN A 441 -15.76 -6.26 -11.75
C GLN A 441 -15.97 -7.79 -11.75
N PRO A 442 -16.80 -8.37 -10.84
CA PRO A 442 -16.99 -9.82 -10.75
C PRO A 442 -17.33 -10.44 -12.12
N ARG A 443 -18.02 -9.68 -12.98
CA ARG A 443 -18.29 -10.06 -14.37
C ARG A 443 -17.03 -10.20 -15.22
N THR A 444 -16.13 -9.22 -15.18
CA THR A 444 -14.85 -9.24 -15.91
C THR A 444 -14.03 -10.44 -15.46
N LEU A 445 -13.87 -10.61 -14.14
CA LEU A 445 -13.14 -11.75 -13.58
C LEU A 445 -13.77 -13.08 -13.99
N ALA A 446 -15.09 -13.21 -13.88
CA ALA A 446 -15.79 -14.41 -14.28
C ALA A 446 -15.57 -14.75 -15.76
N LEU A 447 -15.67 -13.78 -16.67
CA LEU A 447 -15.41 -14.01 -18.09
C LEU A 447 -13.95 -14.34 -18.38
N ARG A 448 -12.99 -13.71 -17.71
CA ARG A 448 -11.57 -14.09 -17.78
C ARG A 448 -11.41 -15.57 -17.43
N ARG A 449 -12.04 -16.04 -16.35
CA ARG A 449 -11.95 -17.44 -15.91
C ARG A 449 -12.71 -18.41 -16.81
N ILE A 450 -13.83 -17.99 -17.42
CA ILE A 450 -14.50 -18.78 -18.47
C ILE A 450 -13.57 -18.96 -19.67
N TRP A 451 -12.88 -17.90 -20.10
CA TRP A 451 -11.94 -17.99 -21.23
C TRP A 451 -10.77 -18.94 -20.94
N GLU A 452 -10.29 -19.00 -19.70
CA GLU A 452 -9.26 -19.97 -19.30
C GLU A 452 -9.74 -21.43 -19.26
N LEU A 453 -10.97 -21.67 -18.80
CA LEU A 453 -11.52 -23.03 -18.63
C LEU A 453 -12.23 -23.55 -19.87
N SER A 454 -12.78 -22.65 -20.68
CA SER A 454 -13.57 -22.92 -21.89
C SER A 454 -13.20 -21.88 -22.97
N PRO A 455 -12.02 -22.02 -23.62
CA PRO A 455 -11.48 -20.98 -24.50
C PRO A 455 -12.41 -20.58 -25.65
N ALA A 456 -13.11 -21.54 -26.26
CA ALA A 456 -14.06 -21.28 -27.33
C ALA A 456 -15.26 -20.46 -26.85
N GLU A 457 -15.79 -20.79 -25.67
CA GLU A 457 -16.91 -20.07 -25.07
C GLU A 457 -16.50 -18.66 -24.64
N GLY A 458 -15.40 -18.54 -23.89
CA GLY A 458 -14.90 -17.24 -23.44
C GLY A 458 -14.57 -16.31 -24.61
N ARG A 459 -13.94 -16.82 -25.67
CA ARG A 459 -13.71 -16.04 -26.90
C ARG A 459 -15.03 -15.54 -27.51
N ARG A 460 -16.05 -16.40 -27.62
CA ARG A 460 -17.36 -16.02 -28.14
C ARG A 460 -18.00 -14.92 -27.29
N LEU A 461 -17.92 -15.02 -25.97
CA LEU A 461 -18.46 -14.04 -25.03
C LEU A 461 -17.69 -12.71 -25.07
N ILE A 462 -16.35 -12.73 -25.14
CA ILE A 462 -15.53 -11.52 -25.31
C ILE A 462 -15.89 -10.81 -26.62
N LEU A 463 -16.01 -11.54 -27.73
CA LEU A 463 -16.45 -10.96 -29.01
C LEU A 463 -17.85 -10.35 -28.93
N ALA A 464 -18.76 -10.95 -28.15
CA ALA A 464 -20.07 -10.39 -27.91
C ALA A 464 -20.01 -9.08 -27.10
N GLU A 465 -19.16 -9.00 -26.07
CA GLU A 465 -18.94 -7.77 -25.30
C GLU A 465 -18.29 -6.66 -26.15
N ILE A 466 -17.29 -6.99 -26.98
CA ILE A 466 -16.67 -6.06 -27.95
C ILE A 466 -17.73 -5.48 -28.91
N ALA A 467 -18.72 -6.27 -29.31
CA ALA A 467 -19.76 -5.82 -30.22
C ALA A 467 -20.84 -4.94 -29.55
N ARG A 468 -20.87 -4.81 -28.22
CA ARG A 468 -21.87 -3.99 -27.50
C ARG A 468 -21.56 -2.50 -27.63
N PRO A 469 -22.57 -1.62 -27.77
CA PRO A 469 -22.37 -0.18 -27.72
C PRO A 469 -21.75 0.29 -26.40
N ASN A 470 -22.16 -0.33 -25.30
CA ASN A 470 -21.63 -0.11 -23.95
C ASN A 470 -21.17 -1.45 -23.36
N PRO A 471 -19.89 -1.81 -23.47
CA PRO A 471 -19.35 -3.04 -22.91
C PRO A 471 -19.53 -3.13 -21.39
N ARG A 472 -19.79 -4.33 -20.87
CA ARG A 472 -20.05 -4.56 -19.44
C ARG A 472 -18.82 -5.10 -18.68
N ILE A 473 -17.69 -5.19 -19.36
CA ILE A 473 -16.44 -5.74 -18.86
C ILE A 473 -15.30 -4.74 -19.10
N GLU A 474 -14.19 -4.93 -18.38
CA GLU A 474 -13.03 -4.05 -18.46
C GLU A 474 -12.31 -4.14 -19.81
N MET A 475 -11.70 -3.02 -20.20
CA MET A 475 -11.00 -2.84 -21.46
C MET A 475 -9.85 -3.83 -21.65
N ASP A 476 -9.11 -4.14 -20.60
CA ASP A 476 -7.95 -5.03 -20.67
C ASP A 476 -8.33 -6.45 -21.08
N LEU A 477 -9.47 -6.97 -20.60
CA LEU A 477 -9.95 -8.28 -21.03
C LEU A 477 -10.40 -8.25 -22.49
N MET A 478 -11.10 -7.20 -22.94
CA MET A 478 -11.49 -7.09 -24.35
C MET A 478 -10.28 -6.97 -25.29
N ALA A 479 -9.21 -6.30 -24.85
CA ALA A 479 -7.97 -6.11 -25.62
C ALA A 479 -7.03 -7.32 -25.61
N SER A 480 -7.36 -8.36 -24.84
CA SER A 480 -6.52 -9.53 -24.63
C SER A 480 -6.61 -10.60 -25.72
N LEU A 481 -7.60 -10.55 -26.63
CA LEU A 481 -7.67 -11.50 -27.73
C LEU A 481 -6.41 -11.40 -28.61
N PRO A 482 -5.82 -12.53 -29.03
CA PRO A 482 -4.52 -12.53 -29.73
C PRO A 482 -4.60 -11.96 -31.16
N ASP A 483 -5.81 -11.80 -31.70
CA ASP A 483 -6.04 -11.33 -33.05
C ASP A 483 -5.46 -9.93 -33.29
N ALA A 484 -4.85 -9.72 -34.46
CA ALA A 484 -4.45 -8.39 -34.89
C ALA A 484 -5.66 -7.54 -35.33
N THR A 485 -6.69 -8.20 -35.89
CA THR A 485 -7.92 -7.57 -36.35
C THR A 485 -9.12 -8.48 -36.12
N LEU A 486 -10.33 -7.92 -35.98
CA LEU A 486 -11.56 -8.69 -35.78
C LEU A 486 -12.63 -8.40 -36.86
N PRO A 487 -12.49 -8.97 -38.08
CA PRO A 487 -13.41 -8.68 -39.20
C PRO A 487 -14.89 -8.96 -38.90
N SER A 488 -15.19 -9.93 -38.04
CA SER A 488 -16.57 -10.32 -37.70
C SER A 488 -17.33 -9.28 -36.86
N VAL A 489 -16.64 -8.35 -36.21
CA VAL A 489 -17.25 -7.34 -35.33
C VAL A 489 -16.82 -5.90 -35.65
N GLU A 490 -15.87 -5.68 -36.56
CA GLU A 490 -15.32 -4.35 -36.83
C GLU A 490 -16.35 -3.33 -37.33
N HIS A 491 -17.30 -3.75 -38.17
CA HIS A 491 -18.38 -2.87 -38.62
C HIS A 491 -19.34 -2.48 -37.48
N LYS A 492 -19.57 -3.38 -36.51
CA LYS A 492 -20.36 -3.06 -35.31
C LYS A 492 -19.60 -2.09 -34.41
N LEU A 493 -18.30 -2.30 -34.22
CA LEU A 493 -17.43 -1.37 -33.49
C LEU A 493 -17.46 0.04 -34.10
N ALA A 494 -17.35 0.14 -35.43
CA ALA A 494 -17.45 1.42 -36.12
C ALA A 494 -18.83 2.08 -35.94
N ALA A 495 -19.91 1.31 -36.04
CA ALA A 495 -21.26 1.81 -35.79
C ALA A 495 -21.47 2.26 -34.33
N ASN A 496 -20.85 1.60 -33.35
CA ASN A 496 -20.97 1.93 -31.93
C ASN A 496 -20.36 3.31 -31.59
N LEU A 497 -19.43 3.84 -32.39
CA LEU A 497 -18.96 5.23 -32.24
C LEU A 497 -20.06 6.27 -32.49
N LEU A 498 -21.10 5.90 -33.24
CA LEU A 498 -22.20 6.79 -33.63
C LEU A 498 -23.37 6.75 -32.63
N VAL A 499 -23.31 5.88 -31.63
CA VAL A 499 -24.35 5.75 -30.60
C VAL A 499 -24.12 6.80 -29.51
N ASN A 500 -25.21 7.40 -28.99
CA ASN A 500 -25.15 8.35 -27.89
C ASN A 500 -24.49 7.71 -26.64
N GLY A 501 -23.38 8.28 -26.17
CA GLY A 501 -22.60 7.80 -25.02
C GLY A 501 -21.14 8.26 -25.08
N ASP A 502 -20.30 7.75 -24.17
CA ASP A 502 -18.84 7.93 -24.25
C ASP A 502 -18.24 6.92 -25.25
N PRO A 503 -17.68 7.37 -26.39
CA PRO A 503 -17.14 6.46 -27.40
C PRO A 503 -15.68 6.06 -27.15
N SER A 504 -15.06 6.45 -26.03
CA SER A 504 -13.65 6.18 -25.71
C SER A 504 -13.30 4.69 -25.74
N ALA A 505 -14.13 3.84 -25.16
CA ALA A 505 -13.95 2.38 -25.18
C ALA A 505 -13.94 1.82 -26.61
N ASN A 506 -14.89 2.26 -27.44
CA ASN A 506 -14.99 1.84 -28.84
C ASN A 506 -13.79 2.33 -29.66
N ALA A 507 -13.30 3.55 -29.44
CA ALA A 507 -12.11 4.09 -30.09
C ALA A 507 -10.86 3.26 -29.77
N PHE A 508 -10.68 2.86 -28.51
CA PHE A 508 -9.60 1.95 -28.11
C PHE A 508 -9.72 0.59 -28.78
N LEU A 509 -10.91 -0.02 -28.83
CA LEU A 509 -11.11 -1.31 -29.52
C LEU A 509 -10.88 -1.22 -31.03
N ILE A 510 -11.24 -0.10 -31.67
CA ILE A 510 -10.95 0.16 -33.08
C ILE A 510 -9.44 0.28 -33.32
N GLN A 511 -8.75 1.01 -32.43
CA GLN A 511 -7.30 1.08 -32.47
C GLN A 511 -6.68 -0.33 -32.39
N ARG A 512 -7.17 -1.17 -31.46
CA ARG A 512 -6.65 -2.52 -31.20
C ARG A 512 -7.00 -3.54 -32.28
N TYR A 513 -8.20 -3.51 -32.86
CA TYR A 513 -8.76 -4.58 -33.70
C TYR A 513 -9.33 -4.14 -35.05
N GLY A 514 -9.52 -2.84 -35.29
CA GLY A 514 -10.09 -2.36 -36.55
C GLY A 514 -9.18 -2.64 -37.74
N ALA A 515 -9.71 -3.19 -38.84
CA ALA A 515 -8.96 -3.28 -40.09
C ALA A 515 -9.15 -2.02 -40.94
N ARG A 516 -8.51 -2.00 -42.11
CA ARG A 516 -8.66 -0.90 -43.09
C ARG A 516 -10.07 -0.82 -43.69
N ALA A 517 -10.85 -1.89 -43.63
CA ALA A 517 -12.20 -1.95 -44.20
C ALA A 517 -13.16 -0.90 -43.60
N ILE A 518 -13.03 -0.58 -42.31
CA ILE A 518 -13.86 0.42 -41.64
C ILE A 518 -13.32 1.86 -41.76
N LEU A 519 -12.15 2.07 -42.39
CA LEU A 519 -11.51 3.37 -42.48
C LEU A 519 -12.44 4.49 -42.99
N PRO A 520 -13.24 4.30 -44.06
CA PRO A 520 -14.13 5.37 -44.54
C PRO A 520 -15.14 5.83 -43.49
N GLN A 521 -15.68 4.90 -42.69
CA GLN A 521 -16.65 5.20 -41.63
C GLN A 521 -15.99 5.98 -40.48
N ILE A 522 -14.79 5.54 -40.05
CA ILE A 522 -14.05 6.19 -38.97
C ILE A 522 -13.55 7.58 -39.39
N GLN A 523 -13.09 7.73 -40.64
CA GLN A 523 -12.71 9.03 -41.18
C GLN A 523 -13.90 9.99 -41.22
N ALA A 524 -15.07 9.54 -41.69
CA ALA A 524 -16.26 10.36 -41.71
C ALA A 524 -16.67 10.81 -40.29
N PHE A 525 -16.66 9.90 -39.30
CA PHE A 525 -16.92 10.25 -37.90
C PHE A 525 -15.94 11.32 -37.38
N TYR A 526 -14.65 11.13 -37.63
CA TYR A 526 -13.58 12.01 -37.15
C TYR A 526 -13.64 13.41 -37.79
N THR A 527 -13.95 13.50 -39.09
CA THR A 527 -13.97 14.79 -39.80
C THR A 527 -15.26 15.58 -39.60
N HIS A 528 -16.41 14.92 -39.45
CA HIS A 528 -17.71 15.59 -39.29
C HIS A 528 -18.02 16.00 -37.85
N ASN A 529 -17.27 15.48 -36.86
CA ASN A 529 -17.41 15.86 -35.46
C ASN A 529 -16.13 16.53 -34.95
N PRO A 530 -15.77 17.75 -35.36
CA PRO A 530 -14.49 18.37 -35.00
C PRO A 530 -14.44 18.86 -33.54
N GLY A 531 -15.27 18.33 -32.64
CA GLY A 531 -15.48 18.87 -31.29
C GLY A 531 -14.21 18.92 -30.44
N PRO A 532 -14.27 19.52 -29.23
CA PRO A 532 -13.24 19.26 -28.23
C PRO A 532 -13.29 17.78 -27.86
N TRP A 533 -12.28 17.03 -28.28
CA TRP A 533 -12.18 15.59 -28.02
C TRP A 533 -11.43 15.34 -26.70
N VAL A 534 -12.00 14.51 -25.83
CA VAL A 534 -11.25 13.95 -24.70
C VAL A 534 -10.09 13.08 -25.19
N CYS A 535 -9.00 13.03 -24.43
CA CYS A 535 -7.76 12.40 -24.90
C CYS A 535 -7.91 10.88 -25.10
N SER A 536 -8.74 10.24 -24.28
CA SER A 536 -9.12 8.81 -24.36
C SER A 536 -9.83 8.41 -25.66
N LEU A 537 -10.28 9.40 -26.43
CA LEU A 537 -10.95 9.23 -27.72
C LEU A 537 -10.06 9.68 -28.87
N GLN A 538 -9.40 10.83 -28.73
CA GLN A 538 -8.53 11.37 -29.78
C GLN A 538 -7.30 10.48 -30.05
N ALA A 539 -6.57 10.07 -29.01
CA ALA A 539 -5.31 9.34 -29.17
C ALA A 539 -5.51 7.95 -29.82
N PRO A 540 -6.51 7.13 -29.43
CA PRO A 540 -6.76 5.86 -30.09
C PRO A 540 -7.15 5.99 -31.57
N LEU A 541 -7.96 6.97 -31.95
CA LEU A 541 -8.33 7.19 -33.35
C LEU A 541 -7.12 7.62 -34.20
N LEU A 542 -6.27 8.51 -33.69
CA LEU A 542 -5.03 8.90 -34.36
C LEU A 542 -4.06 7.71 -34.49
N ALA A 543 -3.95 6.88 -33.45
CA ALA A 543 -3.16 5.65 -33.49
C ALA A 543 -3.71 4.63 -34.51
N TYR A 544 -5.04 4.52 -34.64
CA TYR A 544 -5.69 3.72 -35.69
C TYR A 544 -5.31 4.22 -37.08
N PHE A 545 -5.45 5.53 -37.35
CA PHE A 545 -5.07 6.11 -38.65
C PHE A 545 -3.59 5.91 -38.97
N LEU A 546 -2.70 6.10 -38.00
CA LEU A 546 -1.27 5.82 -38.17
C LEU A 546 -0.96 4.33 -38.46
N ARG A 547 -1.87 3.41 -38.12
CA ARG A 547 -1.73 1.99 -38.41
C ARG A 547 -2.27 1.62 -39.79
N VAL A 548 -3.46 2.09 -40.17
CA VAL A 548 -4.15 1.66 -41.41
C VAL A 548 -4.02 2.64 -42.59
N ALA A 549 -3.72 3.91 -42.32
CA ALA A 549 -3.58 4.98 -43.30
C ALA A 549 -2.48 5.99 -42.88
N PRO A 550 -1.19 5.59 -42.86
CA PRO A 550 -0.12 6.34 -42.18
C PRO A 550 0.02 7.80 -42.60
N LYS A 551 -0.12 8.10 -43.90
CA LYS A 551 -0.06 9.49 -44.42
C LYS A 551 -1.18 10.37 -43.87
N PHE A 552 -2.40 9.84 -43.83
CA PHE A 552 -3.57 10.54 -43.27
C PHE A 552 -3.40 10.70 -41.76
N GLY A 553 -3.06 9.63 -41.03
CA GLY A 553 -2.83 9.70 -39.58
C GLY A 553 -1.74 10.69 -39.21
N ALA A 554 -0.63 10.77 -39.96
CA ALA A 554 0.41 11.75 -39.73
C ALA A 554 -0.05 13.20 -39.99
N ALA A 555 -0.96 13.42 -40.94
CA ALA A 555 -1.56 14.74 -41.15
C ALA A 555 -2.46 15.13 -39.97
N GLU A 556 -3.33 14.22 -39.51
CA GLU A 556 -4.22 14.49 -38.37
C GLU A 556 -3.47 14.64 -37.04
N VAL A 557 -2.39 13.91 -36.81
CA VAL A 557 -1.52 14.14 -35.63
C VAL A 557 -0.94 15.54 -35.65
N ARG A 558 -0.45 16.02 -36.80
CA ARG A 558 0.03 17.41 -36.89
C ARG A 558 -1.11 18.38 -36.58
N LYS A 559 -2.29 18.17 -37.17
CA LYS A 559 -3.47 19.01 -36.92
C LYS A 559 -3.82 19.06 -35.43
N ALA A 560 -3.85 17.91 -34.74
CA ALA A 560 -4.12 17.83 -33.31
C ALA A 560 -3.06 18.53 -32.44
N LEU A 561 -1.78 18.51 -32.85
CA LEU A 561 -0.71 19.26 -32.16
C LEU A 561 -0.82 20.78 -32.35
N TRP A 562 -1.34 21.21 -33.51
CA TRP A 562 -1.59 22.62 -33.82
C TRP A 562 -2.86 23.13 -33.13
N ASP A 563 -3.85 22.27 -32.95
CA ASP A 563 -5.12 22.62 -32.30
C ASP A 563 -4.99 22.58 -30.76
N ARG A 564 -4.49 23.69 -30.21
CA ARG A 564 -4.17 23.83 -28.77
C ARG A 564 -5.32 24.36 -27.93
N LYS A 565 -6.56 24.06 -28.32
CA LYS A 565 -7.77 24.55 -27.66
C LYS A 565 -8.42 23.46 -26.80
N ASP A 566 -9.15 23.90 -25.79
CA ASP A 566 -10.18 23.18 -25.02
C ASP A 566 -9.80 21.95 -24.18
N THR A 567 -8.93 21.02 -24.62
CA THR A 567 -8.76 19.71 -23.94
C THR A 567 -7.34 19.36 -23.48
N ASP A 568 -6.34 20.20 -23.80
CA ASP A 568 -4.92 19.99 -23.44
C ASP A 568 -4.31 18.63 -23.87
N CYS A 569 -5.01 17.82 -24.67
CA CYS A 569 -4.54 16.51 -25.11
C CYS A 569 -3.23 16.57 -25.93
N TYR A 570 -2.97 17.70 -26.59
CA TYR A 570 -1.74 17.93 -27.33
C TYR A 570 -0.48 17.89 -26.42
N LEU A 571 -0.63 18.06 -25.09
CA LEU A 571 0.46 18.03 -24.13
C LEU A 571 1.00 16.61 -23.85
N THR A 572 0.23 15.55 -24.13
CA THR A 572 0.59 14.14 -23.86
C THR A 572 0.45 13.23 -25.09
N LEU A 573 0.18 13.82 -26.25
CA LEU A 573 -0.28 13.11 -27.44
C LEU A 573 0.71 12.05 -27.95
N PHE A 574 2.02 12.33 -27.91
CA PHE A 574 3.01 11.38 -28.43
C PHE A 574 3.09 10.14 -27.58
N THR A 575 3.12 10.30 -26.25
CA THR A 575 3.20 9.15 -25.35
C THR A 575 1.92 8.34 -25.38
N GLU A 576 0.75 8.96 -25.41
CA GLU A 576 -0.53 8.26 -25.50
C GLU A 576 -0.66 7.46 -26.81
N ILE A 577 -0.31 8.05 -27.97
CA ILE A 577 -0.33 7.32 -29.24
C ILE A 577 0.70 6.18 -29.26
N ALA A 578 1.90 6.42 -28.76
CA ALA A 578 2.98 5.43 -28.80
C ALA A 578 2.67 4.21 -27.92
N LYS A 579 2.10 4.42 -26.72
CA LYS A 579 1.66 3.36 -25.79
C LYS A 579 0.66 2.38 -26.41
N LEU A 580 -0.19 2.86 -27.32
CA LEU A 580 -1.26 2.05 -27.89
C LEU A 580 -0.79 1.09 -28.99
N ARG A 581 0.45 1.24 -29.51
CA ARG A 581 0.88 0.44 -30.66
C ARG A 581 1.37 -0.96 -30.24
N PRO A 582 1.06 -2.02 -31.03
CA PRO A 582 1.55 -3.38 -30.76
C PRO A 582 3.07 -3.56 -30.94
N SER A 583 3.74 -2.62 -31.62
CA SER A 583 5.17 -2.69 -31.89
C SER A 583 5.94 -1.97 -30.79
N PRO A 584 7.09 -2.50 -30.33
CA PRO A 584 7.95 -1.82 -29.35
C PRO A 584 8.55 -0.51 -29.88
N SER A 585 8.40 -0.24 -31.18
CA SER A 585 8.98 0.93 -31.85
C SER A 585 7.89 1.89 -32.36
N MET A 586 8.15 3.18 -32.20
CA MET A 586 7.35 4.28 -32.71
C MET A 586 7.23 4.20 -34.25
N ALA A 587 6.06 4.55 -34.77
CA ALA A 587 5.85 4.62 -36.22
C ALA A 587 6.81 5.65 -36.86
N PRO A 588 7.42 5.36 -38.03
CA PRO A 588 8.41 6.25 -38.64
C PRO A 588 7.89 7.69 -38.85
N ASP A 589 6.64 7.85 -39.28
CA ASP A 589 6.07 9.18 -39.49
C ASP A 589 5.74 9.90 -38.17
N LEU A 590 5.34 9.16 -37.12
CA LEU A 590 5.17 9.73 -35.77
C LEU A 590 6.52 10.15 -35.19
N GLN A 591 7.58 9.37 -35.40
CA GLN A 591 8.94 9.71 -34.96
C GLN A 591 9.46 10.97 -35.63
N LYS A 592 9.21 11.15 -36.94
CA LYS A 592 9.56 12.40 -37.63
C LYS A 592 8.86 13.61 -37.02
N ILE A 593 7.58 13.47 -36.68
CA ILE A 593 6.81 14.54 -36.04
C ILE A 593 7.36 14.81 -34.64
N ALA A 594 7.60 13.78 -33.83
CA ALA A 594 8.16 13.93 -32.48
C ALA A 594 9.56 14.59 -32.49
N ILE A 595 10.43 14.20 -33.43
CA ILE A 595 11.75 14.84 -33.61
C ILE A 595 11.60 16.33 -33.93
N ALA A 596 10.66 16.71 -34.80
CA ALA A 596 10.40 18.11 -35.09
C ALA A 596 9.83 18.86 -33.86
N SER A 597 8.94 18.21 -33.09
CA SER A 597 8.32 18.77 -31.89
C SER A 597 9.28 18.90 -30.70
N LEU A 598 10.50 18.36 -30.75
CA LEU A 598 11.54 18.70 -29.76
C LEU A 598 11.82 20.21 -29.70
N ALA A 599 11.62 20.92 -30.81
CA ALA A 599 11.80 22.37 -30.92
C ALA A 599 10.52 23.18 -30.67
N ASP A 600 9.43 22.56 -30.20
CA ASP A 600 8.18 23.26 -29.93
C ASP A 600 8.36 24.36 -28.88
N GLN A 601 7.64 25.47 -29.05
CA GLN A 601 7.63 26.59 -28.10
C GLN A 601 6.94 26.23 -26.79
N ASN A 602 5.98 25.29 -26.81
CA ASN A 602 5.36 24.78 -25.61
C ASN A 602 6.28 23.71 -24.97
N PRO A 603 6.82 23.95 -23.77
CA PRO A 603 7.79 23.06 -23.14
C PRO A 603 7.21 21.68 -22.81
N SER A 604 5.90 21.57 -22.59
CA SER A 604 5.22 20.30 -22.32
C SER A 604 5.16 19.43 -23.57
N VAL A 605 4.86 20.01 -24.74
CA VAL A 605 4.88 19.30 -26.03
C VAL A 605 6.27 18.80 -26.36
N ALA A 606 7.30 19.65 -26.17
CA ALA A 606 8.68 19.25 -26.38
C ALA A 606 9.12 18.13 -25.41
N SER A 607 8.67 18.20 -24.16
CA SER A 607 8.96 17.18 -23.14
C SER A 607 8.26 15.85 -23.42
N ASP A 608 7.00 15.88 -23.87
CA ASP A 608 6.26 14.67 -24.26
C ASP A 608 6.86 13.99 -25.50
N ALA A 609 7.25 14.79 -26.50
CA ALA A 609 7.99 14.30 -27.65
C ALA A 609 9.31 13.63 -27.24
N ALA A 610 10.08 14.27 -26.35
CA ALA A 610 11.32 13.69 -25.81
C ALA A 610 11.05 12.37 -25.09
N ARG A 611 10.06 12.33 -24.18
CA ARG A 611 9.68 11.12 -23.44
C ARG A 611 9.27 9.99 -24.37
N ALA A 612 8.44 10.28 -25.37
CA ALA A 612 8.01 9.29 -26.35
C ALA A 612 9.17 8.77 -27.20
N LEU A 613 10.10 9.63 -27.61
CA LEU A 613 11.31 9.24 -28.35
C LEU A 613 12.27 8.41 -27.50
N GLY A 614 12.43 8.72 -26.21
CA GLY A 614 13.24 7.91 -25.29
C GLY A 614 12.63 6.52 -25.11
N ALA A 615 11.33 6.44 -24.85
CA ALA A 615 10.62 5.19 -24.55
C ALA A 615 10.37 4.29 -25.78
N TYR A 616 10.06 4.88 -26.94
CA TYR A 616 9.60 4.14 -28.14
C TYR A 616 10.38 4.48 -29.42
N GLY A 617 11.22 5.52 -29.41
CA GLY A 617 11.95 5.93 -30.61
C GLY A 617 12.97 4.88 -31.07
N SER A 618 13.25 4.86 -32.37
CA SER A 618 14.35 4.04 -32.90
C SER A 618 15.72 4.64 -32.51
N PRO A 619 16.83 3.90 -32.66
CA PRO A 619 18.18 4.43 -32.40
C PRO A 619 18.50 5.75 -33.12
N ALA A 620 17.86 6.01 -34.28
CA ALA A 620 18.01 7.26 -35.02
C ALA A 620 17.50 8.51 -34.27
N ALA A 621 16.69 8.36 -33.21
CA ALA A 621 16.23 9.46 -32.38
C ALA A 621 17.32 10.03 -31.45
N LYS A 622 18.36 9.23 -31.15
CA LYS A 622 19.42 9.57 -30.19
C LYS A 622 20.10 10.90 -30.54
N ASP A 623 20.51 11.08 -31.80
CA ASP A 623 21.21 12.29 -32.23
C ASP A 623 20.32 13.53 -32.22
N ALA A 624 19.01 13.37 -32.43
CA ALA A 624 18.06 14.48 -32.32
C ALA A 624 17.93 14.96 -30.87
N LEU A 625 17.83 14.03 -29.91
CA LEU A 625 17.77 14.34 -28.48
C LEU A 625 19.07 15.02 -28.01
N TRP A 626 20.24 14.50 -28.38
CA TRP A 626 21.52 15.12 -28.03
C TRP A 626 21.68 16.52 -28.60
N ARG A 627 21.33 16.73 -29.88
CA ARG A 627 21.35 18.07 -30.48
C ARG A 627 20.43 19.02 -29.73
N ARG A 628 19.23 18.57 -29.35
CA ARG A 628 18.30 19.40 -28.58
C ARG A 628 18.83 19.72 -27.18
N LEU A 629 19.44 18.76 -26.49
CA LEU A 629 20.02 18.99 -25.16
C LEU A 629 21.10 20.07 -25.20
N ARG A 630 22.02 20.00 -26.18
CA ARG A 630 23.07 21.00 -26.39
C ARG A 630 22.49 22.37 -26.75
N GLN A 631 21.44 22.43 -27.57
CA GLN A 631 20.74 23.68 -27.89
C GLN A 631 20.08 24.31 -26.65
N LEU A 632 19.43 23.52 -25.80
CA LEU A 632 18.81 24.01 -24.56
C LEU A 632 19.85 24.50 -23.56
N HIS A 633 20.99 23.83 -23.46
CA HIS A 633 22.12 24.26 -22.63
C HIS A 633 22.68 25.63 -23.05
N ALA A 634 22.73 25.91 -24.35
CA ALA A 634 23.20 27.20 -24.87
C ALA A 634 22.19 28.36 -24.68
N GLN A 635 20.95 28.06 -24.30
CA GLN A 635 19.91 29.07 -24.07
C GLN A 635 19.96 29.64 -22.66
N ARG A 636 19.41 30.84 -22.48
CA ARG A 636 19.24 31.43 -21.15
C ARG A 636 18.34 30.52 -20.29
N PRO A 637 18.73 30.21 -19.03
CA PRO A 637 18.00 29.26 -18.21
C PRO A 637 16.68 29.87 -17.69
N THR A 638 15.59 29.64 -18.41
CA THR A 638 14.21 29.92 -17.97
C THR A 638 13.57 28.65 -17.39
N PRO A 639 12.49 28.75 -16.59
CA PRO A 639 11.78 27.57 -16.10
C PRO A 639 11.38 26.60 -17.22
N ALA A 640 10.88 27.10 -18.35
CA ALA A 640 10.51 26.29 -19.52
C ALA A 640 11.72 25.54 -20.13
N VAL A 641 12.85 26.23 -20.31
CA VAL A 641 14.10 25.62 -20.80
C VAL A 641 14.58 24.52 -19.85
N LYS A 642 14.54 24.77 -18.54
CA LYS A 642 14.93 23.80 -17.51
C LYS A 642 14.06 22.55 -17.55
N THR A 643 12.73 22.71 -17.67
CA THR A 643 11.78 21.59 -17.78
C THR A 643 12.06 20.74 -19.02
N SER A 644 12.19 21.36 -20.20
CA SER A 644 12.50 20.64 -21.43
C SER A 644 13.89 19.99 -21.39
N GLN A 645 14.87 20.64 -20.78
CA GLN A 645 16.23 20.12 -20.63
C GLN A 645 16.25 18.85 -19.75
N ALA A 646 15.54 18.87 -18.62
CA ALA A 646 15.40 17.68 -17.76
C ALA A 646 14.69 16.53 -18.50
N ALA A 647 13.60 16.81 -19.22
CA ALA A 647 12.88 15.79 -19.98
C ALA A 647 13.72 15.16 -21.10
N VAL A 648 14.50 15.96 -21.83
CA VAL A 648 15.41 15.45 -22.87
C VAL A 648 16.55 14.65 -22.26
N ALA A 649 17.14 15.11 -21.14
CA ALA A 649 18.16 14.37 -20.41
C ALA A 649 17.65 13.00 -19.93
N GLN A 650 16.47 12.95 -19.33
CA GLN A 650 15.80 11.71 -18.92
C GLN A 650 15.55 10.79 -20.12
N ALA A 651 15.08 11.32 -21.25
CA ALA A 651 14.82 10.53 -22.46
C ALA A 651 16.10 9.90 -23.04
N ILE A 652 17.24 10.61 -22.97
CA ILE A 652 18.54 10.07 -23.37
C ILE A 652 18.98 8.97 -22.40
N ALA A 653 18.91 9.24 -21.09
CA ALA A 653 19.36 8.32 -20.06
C ALA A 653 18.55 7.02 -20.02
N ASN A 654 17.23 7.12 -20.13
CA ASN A 654 16.29 6.04 -19.82
C ASN A 654 15.76 5.32 -21.07
N SER A 655 16.45 5.44 -22.22
CA SER A 655 15.91 4.92 -23.47
C SER A 655 15.84 3.40 -23.55
N ALA A 656 14.79 2.89 -24.19
CA ALA A 656 14.66 1.47 -24.53
C ALA A 656 15.52 1.05 -25.75
N ALA A 657 15.94 1.99 -26.59
CA ALA A 657 16.58 1.70 -27.88
C ALA A 657 18.12 1.77 -27.87
N TRP A 658 18.73 2.35 -26.85
CA TRP A 658 20.19 2.39 -26.70
C TRP A 658 20.62 2.26 -25.24
N LEU A 659 21.90 1.90 -25.04
CA LEU A 659 22.56 1.96 -23.75
C LEU A 659 23.17 3.35 -23.55
N THR A 660 23.07 3.87 -22.33
CA THR A 660 23.70 5.12 -21.88
C THR A 660 24.86 4.74 -20.97
N ASP A 661 26.08 5.02 -21.40
CA ASP A 661 27.30 4.73 -20.62
C ASP A 661 27.66 5.89 -19.68
N GLN A 662 28.69 5.70 -18.86
CA GLN A 662 29.14 6.71 -17.91
C GLN A 662 29.55 8.02 -18.60
N THR A 663 30.17 7.95 -19.78
CA THR A 663 30.59 9.14 -20.54
C THR A 663 29.38 9.98 -20.94
N ALA A 664 28.32 9.32 -21.41
CA ALA A 664 27.06 9.97 -21.74
C ALA A 664 26.37 10.56 -20.50
N LEU A 665 26.42 9.89 -19.35
CA LEU A 665 25.85 10.41 -18.11
C LEU A 665 26.61 11.63 -17.59
N ASP A 666 27.95 11.62 -17.66
CA ASP A 666 28.78 12.76 -17.31
C ASP A 666 28.53 13.94 -18.26
N GLU A 667 28.33 13.67 -19.56
CA GLU A 667 27.94 14.71 -20.52
C GLU A 667 26.55 15.28 -20.21
N ILE A 668 25.57 14.46 -19.80
CA ILE A 668 24.25 14.92 -19.35
C ILE A 668 24.39 15.86 -18.15
N LEU A 669 25.14 15.48 -17.12
CA LEU A 669 25.36 16.33 -15.95
C LEU A 669 26.04 17.65 -16.31
N ARG A 670 27.05 17.61 -17.19
CA ARG A 670 27.72 18.81 -17.69
C ARG A 670 26.77 19.74 -18.46
N LEU A 671 25.87 19.18 -19.24
CA LEU A 671 24.90 19.94 -20.02
C LEU A 671 23.69 20.40 -19.20
N CYS A 672 23.47 19.86 -18.00
CA CYS A 672 22.34 20.18 -17.12
C CYS A 672 22.81 20.78 -15.78
N PRO A 673 23.32 22.03 -15.75
CA PRO A 673 23.94 22.61 -14.54
C PRO A 673 22.97 22.86 -13.37
N ILE A 674 21.66 22.67 -13.58
CA ILE A 674 20.63 22.73 -12.54
C ILE A 674 20.54 21.46 -11.69
N ALA A 675 21.18 20.38 -12.12
CA ALA A 675 21.23 19.10 -11.43
C ALA A 675 22.64 18.88 -10.89
N HIS A 676 22.76 18.65 -9.59
CA HIS A 676 24.02 18.30 -8.94
C HIS A 676 24.29 16.80 -8.99
N SER A 677 23.26 16.01 -9.26
CA SER A 677 23.30 14.56 -9.39
C SER A 677 22.29 14.06 -10.42
N LEU A 678 22.45 12.80 -10.85
CA LEU A 678 21.48 12.12 -11.72
C LEU A 678 20.12 11.93 -11.02
N ASN A 679 20.09 11.84 -9.69
CA ASN A 679 18.86 11.77 -8.90
C ASN A 679 18.03 13.05 -9.01
N ASP A 680 18.66 14.22 -9.14
CA ASP A 680 17.95 15.50 -9.34
C ASP A 680 17.22 15.54 -10.69
N LEU A 681 17.64 14.68 -11.62
CA LEU A 681 16.99 14.45 -12.91
C LEU A 681 16.05 13.23 -12.89
N GLY A 682 15.78 12.63 -11.72
CA GLY A 682 14.93 11.45 -11.60
C GLY A 682 15.54 10.16 -12.17
N ILE A 683 16.87 10.09 -12.25
CA ILE A 683 17.63 8.93 -12.76
C ILE A 683 18.25 8.23 -11.54
N TYR A 684 17.51 7.29 -10.94
CA TYR A 684 17.83 6.68 -9.64
C TYR A 684 18.70 5.42 -9.72
N THR A 685 18.89 4.86 -10.92
CA THR A 685 19.56 3.58 -11.14
C THR A 685 20.44 3.68 -12.39
N VAL A 686 21.75 3.66 -12.19
CA VAL A 686 22.74 3.69 -13.28
C VAL A 686 23.41 2.34 -13.39
N ASP A 687 23.41 1.76 -14.59
CA ASP A 687 24.10 0.51 -14.86
C ASP A 687 25.61 0.76 -14.96
N GLN A 688 26.41 0.04 -14.18
CA GLN A 688 27.87 0.19 -14.18
C GLN A 688 28.57 -0.67 -15.25
N GLY A 689 27.92 -0.88 -16.40
CA GLY A 689 28.44 -1.59 -17.58
C GLY A 689 28.67 -3.10 -17.41
N LYS A 690 29.48 -3.52 -16.43
CA LYS A 690 29.75 -4.93 -16.10
C LYS A 690 28.75 -5.52 -15.10
N HIS A 691 28.10 -4.66 -14.32
CA HIS A 691 27.02 -5.02 -13.40
C HIS A 691 25.81 -4.14 -13.65
N ALA A 692 24.65 -4.75 -13.84
CA ALA A 692 23.39 -4.06 -14.09
C ALA A 692 22.27 -4.61 -13.18
N CYS A 693 21.34 -3.76 -12.78
CA CYS A 693 20.20 -4.19 -11.97
C CYS A 693 19.01 -4.47 -12.89
N LEU A 694 18.48 -5.69 -12.79
CA LEU A 694 17.19 -6.06 -13.36
C LEU A 694 16.16 -6.01 -12.24
N TYR A 695 15.14 -5.20 -12.41
CA TYR A 695 13.97 -5.17 -11.54
C TYR A 695 12.81 -5.80 -12.31
N MET A 696 12.05 -6.62 -11.59
CA MET A 696 10.84 -7.22 -12.11
C MET A 696 9.71 -6.76 -11.20
N ASP A 697 8.92 -5.83 -11.70
CA ASP A 697 7.68 -5.43 -11.06
C ASP A 697 6.58 -6.27 -11.70
N VAL A 698 6.25 -7.39 -11.06
CA VAL A 698 4.98 -8.04 -11.37
C VAL A 698 3.92 -7.15 -10.75
N VAL A 699 3.39 -6.19 -11.53
CA VAL A 699 2.20 -5.46 -11.11
C VAL A 699 1.11 -6.50 -10.94
N THR A 700 0.83 -6.75 -9.67
CA THR A 700 -0.01 -7.81 -9.15
C THR A 700 -1.47 -7.67 -9.61
N GLU A 701 -1.84 -6.51 -10.16
CA GLU A 701 -3.20 -6.24 -10.59
C GLU A 701 -3.63 -6.93 -11.89
N ASP A 702 -2.74 -7.43 -12.75
CA ASP A 702 -3.15 -8.26 -13.88
C ASP A 702 -1.97 -9.05 -14.40
N LYS A 703 -2.00 -10.39 -14.28
CA LYS A 703 -0.97 -11.34 -14.75
C LYS A 703 -0.77 -11.35 -16.28
N HIS A 704 -1.11 -10.27 -16.97
CA HIS A 704 -0.94 -10.08 -18.41
C HIS A 704 -0.09 -8.86 -18.80
N ARG A 705 0.38 -8.05 -17.84
CA ARG A 705 1.38 -7.00 -18.13
C ARG A 705 2.63 -7.21 -17.28
N GLU A 706 3.59 -7.94 -17.83
CA GLU A 706 4.95 -7.97 -17.27
C GLU A 706 5.54 -6.55 -17.38
N GLN A 707 5.83 -5.92 -16.23
CA GLN A 707 6.64 -4.72 -16.19
C GLN A 707 8.05 -5.08 -15.77
N TRP A 708 8.98 -4.78 -16.66
CA TRP A 708 10.40 -4.99 -16.44
C TRP A 708 11.07 -3.63 -16.30
N ARG A 709 12.06 -3.52 -15.42
CA ARG A 709 12.92 -2.34 -15.37
C ARG A 709 14.38 -2.78 -15.41
N VAL A 710 15.14 -2.26 -16.36
CA VAL A 710 16.59 -2.50 -16.47
C VAL A 710 17.29 -1.17 -16.25
N GLY A 711 18.05 -1.05 -15.16
CA GLY A 711 18.58 0.25 -14.73
C GLY A 711 17.42 1.25 -14.56
N PRO A 712 17.41 2.39 -15.28
CA PRO A 712 16.34 3.40 -15.19
C PRO A 712 15.27 3.24 -16.28
N CYS A 713 15.34 2.20 -17.13
CA CYS A 713 14.45 1.98 -18.26
C CYS A 713 13.29 1.06 -17.89
N SER A 714 12.05 1.55 -17.97
CA SER A 714 10.83 0.74 -17.81
C SER A 714 10.35 0.16 -19.14
N LEU A 715 9.96 -1.12 -19.13
CA LEU A 715 9.64 -1.92 -20.31
C LEU A 715 8.37 -2.72 -20.06
N THR A 716 7.44 -2.73 -21.01
CA THR A 716 6.10 -3.31 -20.84
C THR A 716 5.90 -4.64 -21.57
N SER A 717 6.97 -5.23 -22.12
CA SER A 717 6.91 -6.54 -22.78
C SER A 717 8.23 -7.29 -22.71
N ARG A 718 8.16 -8.62 -22.80
CA ARG A 718 9.32 -9.51 -22.88
C ARG A 718 10.21 -9.24 -24.09
N THR A 719 9.61 -8.92 -25.24
CA THR A 719 10.37 -8.56 -26.45
C THR A 719 11.15 -7.27 -26.24
N ALA A 720 10.54 -6.26 -25.60
CA ALA A 720 11.23 -5.02 -25.25
C ALA A 720 12.38 -5.27 -24.25
N LEU A 721 12.16 -6.15 -23.25
CA LEU A 721 13.21 -6.60 -22.34
C LEU A 721 14.38 -7.25 -23.10
N GLN A 722 14.11 -8.27 -23.91
CA GLN A 722 15.16 -8.97 -24.67
C GLN A 722 15.92 -8.01 -25.59
N HIS A 723 15.23 -7.06 -26.22
CA HIS A 723 15.86 -6.03 -27.04
C HIS A 723 16.78 -5.12 -26.20
N LYS A 724 16.35 -4.72 -24.99
CA LYS A 724 17.18 -3.92 -24.08
C LYS A 724 18.39 -4.72 -23.57
N LEU A 725 18.19 -5.95 -23.11
CA LEU A 725 19.25 -6.82 -22.63
C LEU A 725 20.29 -7.12 -23.72
N ALA A 726 19.87 -7.22 -24.99
CA ALA A 726 20.78 -7.42 -26.12
C ALA A 726 21.77 -6.27 -26.35
N GLN A 727 21.52 -5.09 -25.79
CA GLN A 727 22.38 -3.90 -25.93
C GLN A 727 23.60 -3.93 -24.99
N TYR A 728 23.61 -4.82 -23.99
CA TYR A 728 24.72 -4.92 -23.04
C TYR A 728 25.88 -5.74 -23.62
N PRO A 729 27.12 -5.42 -23.25
CA PRO A 729 28.29 -6.14 -23.73
C PRO A 729 28.33 -7.59 -23.20
N ARG A 730 29.07 -8.44 -23.92
CA ARG A 730 29.42 -9.79 -23.43
C ARG A 730 30.11 -9.68 -22.07
N GLY A 731 29.76 -10.57 -21.14
CA GLY A 731 30.30 -10.61 -19.79
C GLY A 731 29.55 -9.75 -18.76
N THR A 732 28.47 -9.05 -19.14
CA THR A 732 27.61 -8.35 -18.17
C THR A 732 26.92 -9.34 -17.23
N ALA A 733 26.98 -9.05 -15.93
CA ALA A 733 26.25 -9.75 -14.89
C ALA A 733 25.05 -8.92 -14.42
N PHE A 734 23.85 -9.43 -14.60
CA PHE A 734 22.62 -8.81 -14.09
C PHE A 734 22.33 -9.33 -12.68
N THR A 735 21.93 -8.44 -11.77
CA THR A 735 21.37 -8.82 -10.46
C THR A 735 19.88 -8.57 -10.48
N LEU A 736 19.07 -9.59 -10.22
CA LEU A 736 17.63 -9.43 -10.04
C LEU A 736 17.36 -8.84 -8.65
N ARG A 737 16.85 -7.61 -8.62
CA ARG A 737 16.36 -6.96 -7.39
C ARG A 737 14.84 -7.04 -7.35
N ASN A 738 14.35 -7.62 -6.27
CA ASN A 738 12.92 -7.81 -6.06
C ASN A 738 12.40 -6.77 -5.07
N ASP A 739 11.81 -5.68 -5.57
CA ASP A 739 11.13 -4.68 -4.72
C ASP A 739 9.70 -5.13 -4.35
N ALA A 740 9.21 -6.23 -4.95
CA ALA A 740 7.88 -6.76 -4.69
C ALA A 740 7.90 -7.93 -3.69
N THR A 741 6.94 -7.92 -2.77
CA THR A 741 6.47 -9.10 -2.01
C THR A 741 5.91 -10.15 -2.97
N LEU A 742 6.78 -10.83 -3.73
CA LEU A 742 6.40 -11.93 -4.61
C LEU A 742 6.23 -13.19 -3.75
N SER A 743 4.99 -13.60 -3.56
CA SER A 743 4.60 -14.72 -2.72
C SER A 743 4.78 -16.10 -3.37
N GLU A 744 5.33 -16.21 -4.59
CA GLU A 744 5.50 -17.50 -5.28
C GLU A 744 6.84 -17.65 -6.03
N PRO A 745 7.81 -18.40 -5.48
CA PRO A 745 9.09 -18.72 -6.13
C PRO A 745 8.96 -19.44 -7.48
N GLN A 746 7.92 -20.25 -7.68
CA GLN A 746 7.74 -21.05 -8.91
C GLN A 746 7.36 -20.22 -10.15
N ALA A 747 6.60 -19.13 -9.98
CA ALA A 747 6.27 -18.22 -11.08
C ALA A 747 7.51 -17.42 -11.54
N ILE A 748 8.39 -17.09 -10.59
CA ILE A 748 9.68 -16.44 -10.84
C ILE A 748 10.60 -17.37 -11.64
N ASP A 749 10.73 -18.63 -11.25
CA ASP A 749 11.61 -19.57 -11.96
C ASP A 749 11.17 -19.83 -13.41
N SER A 750 9.86 -19.93 -13.66
CA SER A 750 9.34 -20.09 -15.02
C SER A 750 9.49 -18.81 -15.86
N ALA A 751 9.24 -17.63 -15.29
CA ALA A 751 9.41 -16.34 -15.99
C ALA A 751 10.89 -16.02 -16.29
N LEU A 752 11.79 -16.37 -15.37
CA LEU A 752 13.22 -16.12 -15.51
C LEU A 752 13.95 -17.17 -16.35
N GLY A 753 13.39 -18.38 -16.53
CA GLY A 753 14.03 -19.46 -17.30
C GLY A 753 14.44 -19.03 -18.71
N ASP A 754 13.52 -18.40 -19.43
CA ASP A 754 13.76 -17.91 -20.80
C ASP A 754 14.76 -16.75 -20.84
N ILE A 755 14.73 -15.87 -19.84
CA ILE A 755 15.65 -14.73 -19.73
C ILE A 755 17.06 -15.23 -19.42
N LYS A 756 17.21 -16.18 -18.49
CA LYS A 756 18.48 -16.85 -18.19
C LYS A 756 19.06 -17.54 -19.42
N ALA A 757 18.22 -18.25 -20.18
CA ALA A 757 18.64 -18.89 -21.43
C ALA A 757 19.10 -17.85 -22.48
N PHE A 758 18.33 -16.77 -22.66
CA PHE A 758 18.66 -15.67 -23.57
C PHE A 758 19.99 -14.99 -23.21
N LEU A 759 20.22 -14.70 -21.94
CA LEU A 759 21.46 -14.08 -21.45
C LEU A 759 22.66 -15.01 -21.63
N LYS A 760 22.50 -16.31 -21.30
CA LYS A 760 23.56 -17.32 -21.44
C LYS A 760 24.02 -17.48 -22.90
N GLN A 761 23.09 -17.51 -23.86
CA GLN A 761 23.41 -17.58 -25.29
C GLN A 761 24.26 -16.38 -25.76
N ARG A 762 24.17 -15.25 -25.04
CA ARG A 762 24.92 -14.02 -25.33
C ARG A 762 26.15 -13.83 -24.44
N GLY A 763 26.53 -14.83 -23.65
CA GLY A 763 27.70 -14.74 -22.77
C GLY A 763 27.51 -13.76 -21.60
N MET A 764 26.28 -13.61 -21.12
CA MET A 764 25.89 -12.80 -19.96
C MET A 764 25.31 -13.70 -18.87
N SER A 765 25.23 -13.20 -17.63
CA SER A 765 24.69 -13.96 -16.48
C SER A 765 23.59 -13.19 -15.75
N LEU A 766 22.71 -13.92 -15.07
CA LEU A 766 21.70 -13.38 -14.15
C LEU A 766 21.90 -14.02 -12.78
N ASN A 767 22.19 -13.19 -11.79
CA ASN A 767 22.31 -13.53 -10.38
C ASN A 767 21.04 -13.08 -9.65
N LEU A 768 20.67 -13.81 -8.59
CA LEU A 768 19.60 -13.39 -7.68
C LEU A 768 20.26 -12.64 -6.51
N ASP A 769 19.71 -11.49 -6.11
CA ASP A 769 20.11 -10.85 -4.85
C ASP A 769 19.74 -11.82 -3.71
N GLN A 770 20.71 -12.21 -2.88
CA GLN A 770 20.53 -13.19 -1.80
C GLN A 770 19.90 -12.59 -0.56
#